data_AF-A0A2N5U256-F1
#
_entry.id   AF-A0A2N5U256-F1
#
_cell.length_a   1.000
_cell.length_b   1.000
_cell.length_c   1.000
_cell.angle_alpha   90.00
_cell.angle_beta   90.00
_cell.angle_gamma   90.00
#
_symmetry.space_group_name_H-M   'P 1'
#
loop_
_entity.id
_entity.type
_entity.pdbx_description
1 polymer ?
#
loop_
_entity_poly.entity_id
_entity_poly.type
_entity_poly.pdbx_seq_one_letter_code
_entity_poly.pdbx_strand_id
1 'polypeptide(L)'
;MLHHSTADGGWDLVKSECFVIQTPNLSLQLYHQSVPSNYHEMASNTPRDGPISNSENDLEGSNSQDSEDSGSEDLEYDESLKDDLYTALQGIKASGTFAAWGALPTTPPAGLHVEGVGDIPFPIQAATIQQLIAKAHQAPFGRRSETLIDVSVRNTWEIHGDQLRFLDPDWVRFLLDVSERVGADLGIQAPIRLDLYKMLIYEKGAMFKPHTDTEKTPGMFGTLVICLPSAHTGGEVIVKHHGQTKTLRTSDAAQSYACWYSDAMHEVLPVQSGYRCVLTYNLALKPGLTPPVAPPPNYEKEMIQTTLRVWLKKMESDKKERYLYCPLEHEYTEAAISLRALKANDLARAQVMQDLASDLPFDIFLALLVKREDGIPEPDESSYPPPKKRGRHAYIDYDKPDDDVPRKCYGDDTHFLEEVLETHHEVKSLRALDGTPIAHDFDFDVDACLEEDPFDGLNIAEEDYEPYMGNWGPTAIQWYRFAALVIVPHSELGTYLATCGSSNASATIGYLAKFCSLLTAKQHMLDAMSHLCRGQPSRTGLAGVNLANLPANFVDWAMRWLDTRPESERSEHYQNWIPILLPGYPSFSDRIRIIQRLSHPTGNVAPTSSPLALKLTRQSITDFISTLGPPAAEDGNVIVSAVFTLNDSWNNTSALLTSIFDRFSQANAVTFLIQFLSQFKALVRSTSTETFPVASTTVLWKNLSSRFCERNPTSMITSTNATNSSERRVVVTPRALAGFACDLHDLSADGHNLLEPFIQKISSHCSEFSAADMRSFWVPFFSELTRALASRSFPLNTAFYQQLARRLIQRMDDQLVGPCPQPTPSSGGPQQVSCSPSVARTQVSCSCDDCVNLNRFLQDGSKTVARYKFVKARRQHLETIINRSNIPCTHITQLGGSPLTLVVTKSQSLVIQNTLDAWNKRQRHAYTSLLDKIEPEHLKAILGDQESARVCLLARGNVLTSSNRNSLDLT
;
A
#
# COMPACT_ATOMS: atom_id res chain seq x y z
N MET A 1 -35.32 43.73 54.33
CA MET A 1 -35.69 44.60 53.19
C MET A 1 -35.47 43.79 51.93
N LEU A 2 -36.48 43.00 51.53
CA LEU A 2 -37.40 43.19 50.38
C LEU A 2 -36.75 42.64 49.08
N HIS A 3 -37.25 41.65 48.32
CA HIS A 3 -38.51 40.89 48.30
C HIS A 3 -38.32 39.60 47.44
N HIS A 4 -39.03 38.51 47.80
CA HIS A 4 -39.74 37.45 47.02
C HIS A 4 -39.35 37.09 45.56
N SER A 5 -39.63 35.91 44.98
CA SER A 5 -40.10 34.56 45.36
C SER A 5 -40.37 33.81 44.03
N THR A 6 -39.96 32.54 43.93
CA THR A 6 -40.60 31.39 43.21
C THR A 6 -41.24 31.51 41.81
N ALA A 7 -40.82 30.66 40.85
CA ALA A 7 -41.58 29.45 40.39
C ALA A 7 -41.31 29.05 38.91
N ASP A 8 -41.14 27.73 38.72
CA ASP A 8 -41.58 26.84 37.63
C ASP A 8 -41.20 27.03 36.14
N GLY A 9 -40.59 25.96 35.58
CA GLY A 9 -41.30 25.10 34.60
C GLY A 9 -40.99 25.24 33.09
N GLY A 10 -40.36 24.21 32.52
CA GLY A 10 -40.95 23.47 31.38
C GLY A 10 -40.48 23.66 29.92
N TRP A 11 -39.80 22.62 29.42
CA TRP A 11 -40.03 21.85 28.17
C TRP A 11 -39.56 22.28 26.74
N ASP A 12 -38.87 21.29 26.13
CA ASP A 12 -38.79 20.78 24.74
C ASP A 12 -38.02 21.52 23.62
N LEU A 13 -36.97 20.97 22.97
CA LEU A 13 -36.70 19.74 22.15
C LEU A 13 -36.90 19.94 20.63
N VAL A 14 -35.82 19.75 19.82
CA VAL A 14 -35.64 18.73 18.74
C VAL A 14 -34.56 19.07 17.67
N LYS A 15 -33.50 18.25 17.71
CA LYS A 15 -32.66 17.52 16.71
C LYS A 15 -31.99 18.16 15.47
N SER A 16 -30.71 17.76 15.27
CA SER A 16 -30.24 16.97 14.10
C SER A 16 -28.94 16.18 14.40
N GLU A 17 -28.85 14.97 13.86
CA GLU A 17 -28.03 13.80 14.26
C GLU A 17 -26.56 13.77 13.75
N CYS A 18 -25.66 13.20 14.56
CA CYS A 18 -24.39 12.59 14.15
C CYS A 18 -24.26 11.21 14.82
N PHE A 19 -24.06 10.16 14.02
CA PHE A 19 -23.83 8.78 14.49
C PHE A 19 -22.37 8.60 14.92
N VAL A 20 -22.17 8.19 16.18
CA VAL A 20 -20.91 7.67 16.75
C VAL A 20 -21.23 6.29 17.31
N ILE A 21 -20.47 5.26 16.90
CA ILE A 21 -20.59 3.90 17.42
C ILE A 21 -19.63 3.76 18.60
N GLN A 22 -20.18 3.60 19.81
CA GLN A 22 -19.46 3.28 21.05
C GLN A 22 -19.30 1.77 21.23
N THR A 23 -18.11 1.38 21.70
CA THR A 23 -17.73 0.06 22.20
C THR A 23 -18.28 -0.18 23.62
N PRO A 24 -18.65 -1.40 24.02
CA PRO A 24 -18.96 -1.72 25.41
C PRO A 24 -17.74 -2.26 26.17
N ASN A 25 -17.44 -1.60 27.30
CA ASN A 25 -16.62 -2.10 28.41
C ASN A 25 -17.37 -3.23 29.15
N LEU A 26 -16.68 -4.35 29.42
CA LEU A 26 -17.14 -5.40 30.32
C LEU A 26 -16.07 -5.66 31.38
N SER A 27 -16.32 -5.11 32.56
CA SER A 27 -15.63 -5.37 33.82
C SER A 27 -16.17 -6.63 34.48
N LEU A 28 -15.29 -7.58 34.78
CA LEU A 28 -15.55 -8.82 35.52
C LEU A 28 -15.87 -8.53 37.00
N GLN A 29 -17.05 -8.94 37.46
CA GLN A 29 -17.38 -9.11 38.88
C GLN A 29 -17.70 -10.58 39.16
N LEU A 30 -16.95 -11.14 40.11
CA LEU A 30 -17.06 -12.48 40.66
C LEU A 30 -18.39 -12.66 41.42
N TYR A 31 -19.11 -13.76 41.15
CA TYR A 31 -20.14 -14.28 42.04
C TYR A 31 -19.96 -15.78 42.23
N HIS A 32 -19.66 -16.16 43.48
CA HIS A 32 -19.69 -17.50 44.04
C HIS A 32 -21.11 -18.08 43.99
N GLN A 33 -21.25 -19.35 43.57
CA GLN A 33 -22.24 -20.26 44.15
C GLN A 33 -21.64 -21.66 44.35
N SER A 34 -21.78 -22.12 45.58
CA SER A 34 -21.34 -23.35 46.22
C SER A 34 -22.37 -24.49 46.01
N VAL A 35 -22.00 -25.78 46.08
CA VAL A 35 -22.20 -26.75 47.20
C VAL A 35 -22.38 -28.15 46.54
N PRO A 36 -22.14 -29.36 47.14
CA PRO A 36 -21.32 -29.78 48.29
C PRO A 36 -20.37 -30.99 48.02
N SER A 37 -19.44 -31.18 48.96
CA SER A 37 -18.70 -32.41 49.26
C SER A 37 -19.54 -33.48 49.98
N ASN A 38 -19.18 -34.76 49.82
CA ASN A 38 -19.53 -35.84 50.76
C ASN A 38 -18.34 -36.82 50.96
N TYR A 39 -17.77 -36.74 52.18
CA TYR A 39 -17.36 -37.79 53.12
C TYR A 39 -16.40 -38.98 52.83
N HIS A 40 -15.49 -39.11 53.82
CA HIS A 40 -14.82 -40.27 54.46
C HIS A 40 -13.67 -41.00 53.72
N GLU A 41 -12.51 -41.40 54.28
CA GLU A 41 -11.78 -41.40 55.58
C GLU A 41 -11.14 -42.81 55.74
N MET A 42 -9.96 -42.87 56.40
CA MET A 42 -9.17 -44.02 56.89
C MET A 42 -8.16 -44.65 55.90
N ALA A 43 -6.83 -44.46 56.05
CA ALA A 43 -5.89 -44.96 57.10
C ALA A 43 -5.84 -46.50 57.14
N SER A 44 -4.72 -47.24 57.21
CA SER A 44 -3.29 -47.00 57.50
C SER A 44 -2.55 -48.34 57.30
N ASN A 45 -1.24 -48.35 57.01
CA ASN A 45 -0.22 -49.12 57.76
C ASN A 45 1.17 -49.08 57.10
N THR A 46 2.08 -48.43 57.84
CA THR A 46 3.55 -48.40 57.81
C THR A 46 4.17 -49.66 58.47
N PRO A 47 5.48 -49.77 58.82
CA PRO A 47 6.79 -49.27 58.28
C PRO A 47 7.95 -50.33 58.35
N ARG A 48 9.22 -49.86 58.23
CA ARG A 48 10.48 -50.23 58.97
C ARG A 48 11.55 -51.02 58.20
N ASP A 49 12.87 -50.81 58.34
CA ASP A 49 13.81 -50.09 59.26
C ASP A 49 15.10 -49.75 58.44
N GLY A 50 15.84 -48.62 58.58
CA GLY A 50 16.82 -48.22 59.62
C GLY A 50 18.27 -48.70 59.30
N PRO A 51 19.39 -48.23 59.92
CA PRO A 51 19.84 -46.88 60.38
C PRO A 51 21.31 -46.52 59.94
N ILE A 52 21.71 -45.25 59.74
CA ILE A 52 22.42 -44.25 60.61
C ILE A 52 23.82 -44.65 61.16
N SER A 53 24.86 -43.83 60.91
CA SER A 53 25.73 -43.26 61.98
C SER A 53 26.68 -42.12 61.54
N ASN A 54 26.55 -40.99 62.27
CA ASN A 54 27.56 -40.10 62.90
C ASN A 54 28.61 -39.38 62.02
N SER A 55 29.01 -38.11 62.24
CA SER A 55 29.03 -37.28 63.45
C SER A 55 29.18 -35.78 63.14
N GLU A 56 28.62 -34.97 64.02
CA GLU A 56 28.67 -33.50 64.13
C GLU A 56 30.07 -32.93 64.42
N ASN A 57 30.32 -31.67 64.00
CA ASN A 57 30.76 -30.58 64.88
C ASN A 57 30.67 -29.21 64.16
N ASP A 58 29.65 -28.44 64.56
CA ASP A 58 29.56 -27.01 64.87
C ASP A 58 30.62 -26.02 64.32
N LEU A 59 30.15 -24.95 63.66
CA LEU A 59 29.83 -23.67 64.32
C LEU A 59 29.38 -22.59 63.31
N GLU A 60 28.41 -21.80 63.78
CA GLU A 60 27.53 -20.84 63.10
C GLU A 60 28.20 -19.63 62.44
N GLY A 61 27.55 -19.06 61.40
CA GLY A 61 27.88 -17.72 60.90
C GLY A 61 27.14 -17.23 59.66
N SER A 62 25.89 -16.80 59.83
CA SER A 62 25.10 -15.84 59.02
C SER A 62 24.51 -16.26 57.64
N ASN A 63 23.19 -16.41 57.70
CA ASN A 63 22.15 -16.46 56.66
C ASN A 63 22.06 -15.18 55.80
N SER A 64 21.85 -15.37 54.49
CA SER A 64 20.77 -14.69 53.74
C SER A 64 20.26 -15.66 52.66
N GLN A 65 18.97 -15.94 52.75
CA GLN A 65 18.23 -17.02 52.08
C GLN A 65 18.23 -16.94 50.56
N ASP A 66 18.63 -18.07 49.96
CA ASP A 66 18.24 -18.53 48.64
C ASP A 66 16.74 -18.90 48.64
N SER A 67 16.05 -18.57 47.56
CA SER A 67 14.85 -19.26 47.12
C SER A 67 15.22 -20.15 45.95
N GLU A 68 15.16 -21.45 46.21
CA GLU A 68 15.45 -22.58 45.34
C GLU A 68 14.68 -22.49 44.01
N ASP A 69 15.41 -22.43 42.89
CA ASP A 69 14.90 -22.79 41.56
C ASP A 69 15.32 -24.24 41.28
N SER A 70 14.41 -25.16 41.58
CA SER A 70 14.56 -26.59 41.33
C SER A 70 14.11 -26.91 39.91
N GLY A 71 15.04 -27.21 39.00
CA GLY A 71 14.71 -27.75 37.68
C GLY A 71 15.78 -27.64 36.60
N SER A 72 17.08 -27.75 36.92
CA SER A 72 18.11 -27.97 35.90
C SER A 72 18.17 -29.46 35.56
N GLU A 73 17.24 -29.94 34.73
CA GLU A 73 17.53 -31.12 33.91
C GLU A 73 18.52 -30.67 32.81
N ASP A 74 19.66 -31.34 32.71
CA ASP A 74 20.61 -31.13 31.63
C ASP A 74 19.96 -31.54 30.31
N LEU A 75 19.32 -30.58 29.64
CA LEU A 75 18.67 -30.77 28.34
C LEU A 75 19.75 -31.00 27.27
N GLU A 76 19.99 -32.26 26.92
CA GLU A 76 20.82 -32.70 25.81
C GLU A 76 19.94 -33.02 24.58
N TYR A 77 20.54 -33.14 23.39
CA TYR A 77 19.81 -33.62 22.20
C TYR A 77 19.59 -35.13 22.32
N ASP A 78 18.46 -35.64 21.82
CA ASP A 78 18.20 -37.07 21.80
C ASP A 78 19.09 -37.77 20.77
N GLU A 79 19.24 -37.19 19.57
CA GLU A 79 20.20 -37.62 18.55
C GLU A 79 21.12 -36.48 18.11
N SER A 80 20.56 -35.44 17.49
CA SER A 80 21.28 -34.26 17.04
C SER A 80 20.36 -33.07 16.89
N LEU A 81 20.92 -31.85 16.82
CA LEU A 81 20.12 -30.63 16.57
C LEU A 81 19.23 -30.78 15.32
N LYS A 82 19.79 -31.33 14.24
CA LYS A 82 19.07 -31.41 12.97
C LYS A 82 18.00 -32.49 13.00
N ASP A 83 18.33 -33.67 13.52
CA ASP A 83 17.42 -34.82 13.55
C ASP A 83 16.24 -34.59 14.50
N ASP A 84 16.51 -34.06 15.70
CA ASP A 84 15.47 -33.75 16.69
C ASP A 84 14.51 -32.68 16.14
N LEU A 85 15.07 -31.60 15.56
CA LEU A 85 14.27 -30.50 15.02
C LEU A 85 13.48 -30.94 13.77
N TYR A 86 14.09 -31.73 12.88
CA TYR A 86 13.42 -32.29 11.72
C TYR A 86 12.26 -33.20 12.13
N THR A 87 12.50 -34.14 13.04
CA THR A 87 11.49 -35.07 13.55
C THR A 87 10.31 -34.34 14.19
N ALA A 88 10.60 -33.33 15.03
CA ALA A 88 9.56 -32.54 15.68
C ALA A 88 8.74 -31.70 14.68
N LEU A 89 9.39 -31.11 13.66
CA LEU A 89 8.69 -30.38 12.59
C LEU A 89 7.82 -31.31 11.73
N GLN A 90 8.27 -32.52 11.45
CA GLN A 90 7.49 -33.54 10.71
C GLN A 90 6.25 -34.02 11.49
N GLY A 91 6.28 -33.92 12.82
CA GLY A 91 5.13 -34.15 13.69
C GLY A 91 3.99 -33.14 13.49
N ILE A 92 4.30 -31.90 13.06
CA ILE A 92 3.30 -30.87 12.81
C ILE A 92 2.58 -31.17 11.48
N LYS A 93 1.31 -31.57 11.58
CA LYS A 93 0.45 -31.84 10.42
C LYS A 93 -0.77 -30.94 10.42
N ALA A 94 -1.02 -30.28 9.30
CA ALA A 94 -2.25 -29.55 9.05
C ALA A 94 -3.41 -30.52 8.81
N SER A 95 -4.64 -30.05 9.06
CA SER A 95 -5.84 -30.79 8.71
C SER A 95 -6.06 -30.71 7.20
N GLY A 96 -5.69 -31.71 6.41
CA GLY A 96 -5.89 -31.70 4.96
C GLY A 96 -5.00 -32.70 4.22
N THR A 97 -5.11 -32.77 2.89
CA THR A 97 -4.28 -33.65 2.04
C THR A 97 -3.93 -32.99 0.71
N PHE A 98 -2.90 -33.48 0.01
CA PHE A 98 -2.43 -32.86 -1.25
C PHE A 98 -3.42 -32.94 -2.43
N ALA A 99 -4.37 -33.89 -2.37
CA ALA A 99 -5.40 -34.09 -3.37
C ALA A 99 -6.61 -34.80 -2.75
N ALA A 100 -7.80 -34.44 -3.21
CA ALA A 100 -9.06 -34.99 -2.75
C ALA A 100 -10.13 -35.01 -3.85
N TRP A 101 -11.14 -35.84 -3.63
CA TRP A 101 -12.35 -35.86 -4.46
C TRP A 101 -13.56 -36.22 -3.59
N GLY A 102 -14.74 -35.77 -3.99
CA GLY A 102 -15.97 -36.12 -3.30
C GLY A 102 -17.20 -36.06 -4.21
N ALA A 103 -18.20 -36.87 -3.88
CA ALA A 103 -19.52 -36.79 -4.51
C ALA A 103 -20.23 -35.50 -4.09
N LEU A 104 -20.85 -34.81 -5.05
CA LEU A 104 -21.64 -33.61 -4.75
C LEU A 104 -23.08 -33.99 -4.40
N PRO A 105 -23.63 -33.53 -3.26
CA PRO A 105 -24.90 -34.01 -2.73
C PRO A 105 -26.11 -33.61 -3.58
N THR A 106 -25.99 -32.52 -4.34
CA THR A 106 -27.03 -31.99 -5.21
C THR A 106 -26.50 -31.83 -6.62
N THR A 107 -27.40 -31.97 -7.60
CA THR A 107 -27.11 -31.61 -8.98
C THR A 107 -26.73 -30.13 -9.05
N PRO A 108 -25.76 -29.71 -9.90
CA PRO A 108 -25.45 -28.31 -10.09
C PRO A 108 -26.69 -27.49 -10.52
N PRO A 109 -26.77 -26.20 -10.14
CA PRO A 109 -27.90 -25.34 -10.51
C PRO A 109 -28.11 -25.24 -12.03
N ALA A 110 -29.33 -24.91 -12.46
CA ALA A 110 -29.65 -24.76 -13.87
C ALA A 110 -28.97 -23.52 -14.48
N GLY A 111 -29.18 -23.26 -15.78
CA GLY A 111 -28.73 -22.01 -16.40
C GLY A 111 -27.22 -21.93 -16.71
N LEU A 112 -26.52 -23.06 -16.80
CA LEU A 112 -25.24 -23.10 -17.51
C LEU A 112 -25.52 -22.86 -18.99
N HIS A 113 -25.05 -21.74 -19.53
CA HIS A 113 -25.23 -21.34 -20.91
C HIS A 113 -23.89 -21.30 -21.64
N VAL A 114 -23.84 -21.90 -22.82
CA VAL A 114 -22.65 -21.92 -23.69
C VAL A 114 -22.93 -21.15 -24.97
N GLU A 115 -22.07 -20.18 -25.29
CA GLU A 115 -22.22 -19.37 -26.49
C GLU A 115 -22.32 -20.24 -27.76
N GLY A 116 -23.37 -20.04 -28.54
CA GLY A 116 -23.61 -20.79 -29.78
C GLY A 116 -24.26 -22.17 -29.61
N VAL A 117 -24.48 -22.66 -28.37
CA VAL A 117 -25.28 -23.87 -28.07
C VAL A 117 -26.56 -23.51 -27.32
N GLY A 118 -26.48 -22.60 -26.35
CA GLY A 118 -27.61 -22.21 -25.50
C GLY A 118 -27.51 -22.79 -24.09
N ASP A 119 -28.67 -22.93 -23.43
CA ASP A 119 -28.75 -23.46 -22.07
C ASP A 119 -28.53 -24.98 -22.06
N ILE A 120 -27.65 -25.44 -21.17
CA ILE A 120 -27.24 -26.84 -21.03
C ILE A 120 -28.05 -27.51 -19.92
N PRO A 121 -28.94 -28.47 -20.25
CA PRO A 121 -29.69 -29.20 -19.24
C PRO A 121 -28.82 -30.27 -18.57
N PHE A 122 -29.08 -30.53 -17.29
CA PHE A 122 -28.49 -31.63 -16.53
C PHE A 122 -29.51 -32.76 -16.30
N PRO A 123 -29.11 -34.04 -16.41
CA PRO A 123 -27.82 -34.52 -16.89
C PRO A 123 -27.60 -34.26 -18.39
N ILE A 124 -26.35 -33.97 -18.77
CA ILE A 124 -25.98 -33.62 -20.14
C ILE A 124 -26.09 -34.85 -21.03
N GLN A 125 -26.97 -34.78 -22.03
CA GLN A 125 -27.20 -35.87 -22.97
C GLN A 125 -26.17 -35.85 -24.10
N ALA A 126 -25.88 -37.02 -24.68
CA ALA A 126 -24.91 -37.17 -25.77
C ALA A 126 -25.18 -36.23 -26.96
N ALA A 127 -26.45 -35.97 -27.31
CA ALA A 127 -26.81 -35.03 -28.37
C ALA A 127 -26.35 -33.59 -28.07
N THR A 128 -26.53 -33.12 -26.84
CA THR A 128 -26.04 -31.81 -26.39
C THR A 128 -24.52 -31.78 -26.33
N ILE A 129 -23.87 -32.86 -25.91
CA ILE A 129 -22.40 -32.96 -25.87
C ILE A 129 -21.81 -32.85 -27.28
N GLN A 130 -22.44 -33.46 -28.28
CA GLN A 130 -22.02 -33.31 -29.68
C GLN A 130 -22.15 -31.87 -30.19
N GLN A 131 -23.18 -31.13 -29.75
CA GLN A 131 -23.30 -29.70 -30.05
C GLN A 131 -22.19 -28.88 -29.36
N LEU A 132 -21.84 -29.23 -28.13
CA LEU A 132 -20.71 -28.62 -27.41
C LEU A 132 -19.38 -28.90 -28.10
N ILE A 133 -19.12 -30.15 -28.51
CA ILE A 133 -17.91 -30.53 -29.26
C ILE A 133 -17.81 -29.74 -30.57
N ALA A 134 -18.93 -29.54 -31.28
CA ALA A 134 -18.96 -28.75 -32.51
C ALA A 134 -18.62 -27.26 -32.32
N LYS A 135 -18.65 -26.76 -31.07
CA LYS A 135 -18.24 -25.40 -30.69
C LYS A 135 -16.91 -25.36 -29.93
N ALA A 136 -16.43 -26.50 -29.46
CA ALA A 136 -15.14 -26.63 -28.81
C ALA A 136 -14.00 -26.69 -29.83
N HIS A 137 -12.78 -26.47 -29.36
CA HIS A 137 -11.56 -26.77 -30.11
C HIS A 137 -10.78 -27.88 -29.41
N GLN A 138 -9.91 -28.55 -30.17
CA GLN A 138 -8.97 -29.51 -29.60
C GLN A 138 -8.06 -28.79 -28.62
N ALA A 139 -7.96 -29.33 -27.41
CA ALA A 139 -7.22 -28.68 -26.35
C ALA A 139 -5.72 -28.75 -26.64
N PRO A 140 -5.02 -27.61 -26.83
CA PRO A 140 -3.60 -27.61 -27.11
C PRO A 140 -2.82 -28.13 -25.90
N PHE A 141 -1.62 -28.64 -26.14
CA PHE A 141 -0.60 -28.79 -25.11
C PHE A 141 0.53 -27.79 -25.41
N GLY A 142 1.09 -27.19 -24.37
CA GLY A 142 2.14 -26.18 -24.50
C GLY A 142 3.51 -26.84 -24.54
N ARG A 143 4.28 -26.58 -25.60
CA ARG A 143 5.72 -26.81 -25.64
C ARG A 143 6.40 -25.45 -25.75
N ARG A 144 6.79 -24.87 -24.61
CA ARG A 144 7.29 -23.49 -24.52
C ARG A 144 6.29 -22.49 -25.15
N SER A 145 6.74 -21.57 -26.02
CA SER A 145 5.93 -20.51 -26.64
C SER A 145 5.03 -20.98 -27.81
N GLU A 146 5.02 -22.27 -28.15
CA GLU A 146 4.22 -22.82 -29.24
C GLU A 146 3.03 -23.65 -28.73
N THR A 147 1.83 -23.36 -29.26
CA THR A 147 0.60 -24.12 -29.01
C THR A 147 0.47 -25.24 -30.05
N LEU A 148 0.90 -26.45 -29.69
CA LEU A 148 0.83 -27.62 -30.57
C LEU A 148 -0.36 -28.52 -30.17
N ILE A 149 -0.96 -29.18 -31.16
CA ILE A 149 -2.03 -30.18 -30.95
C ILE A 149 -1.42 -31.56 -31.18
N ASP A 150 -1.21 -32.33 -30.12
CA ASP A 150 -0.78 -33.74 -30.18
C ASP A 150 -1.77 -34.62 -29.41
N VAL A 151 -2.60 -35.31 -30.18
CA VAL A 151 -3.62 -36.25 -29.69
C VAL A 151 -3.03 -37.47 -28.97
N SER A 152 -1.72 -37.74 -29.09
CA SER A 152 -1.03 -38.79 -28.31
C SER A 152 -0.72 -38.37 -26.88
N VAL A 153 -0.67 -37.05 -26.61
CA VAL A 153 -0.43 -36.46 -25.28
C VAL A 153 -1.74 -36.05 -24.62
N ARG A 154 -2.63 -35.42 -25.39
CA ARG A 154 -3.92 -34.91 -24.92
C ARG A 154 -4.95 -34.96 -26.05
N ASN A 155 -5.95 -35.83 -25.90
CA ASN A 155 -7.07 -35.92 -26.83
C ASN A 155 -8.35 -35.48 -26.11
N THR A 156 -8.56 -34.18 -25.97
CA THR A 156 -9.69 -33.61 -25.19
C THR A 156 -10.19 -32.35 -25.88
N TRP A 157 -11.50 -32.11 -25.82
CA TRP A 157 -12.12 -30.89 -26.33
C TRP A 157 -12.21 -29.85 -25.22
N GLU A 158 -11.92 -28.58 -25.52
CA GLU A 158 -12.03 -27.49 -24.54
C GLU A 158 -12.89 -26.32 -25.04
N ILE A 159 -13.61 -25.69 -24.11
CA ILE A 159 -14.36 -24.44 -24.29
C ILE A 159 -13.85 -23.47 -23.23
N HIS A 160 -13.43 -22.27 -23.64
CA HIS A 160 -12.88 -21.28 -22.72
C HIS A 160 -13.95 -20.71 -21.77
N GLY A 161 -13.54 -20.32 -20.57
CA GLY A 161 -14.46 -19.83 -19.54
C GLY A 161 -15.22 -18.56 -19.91
N ASP A 162 -14.70 -17.74 -20.82
CA ASP A 162 -15.35 -16.51 -21.31
C ASP A 162 -16.60 -16.78 -22.18
N GLN A 163 -16.70 -17.97 -22.75
CA GLN A 163 -17.83 -18.49 -23.52
C GLN A 163 -18.90 -19.14 -22.65
N LEU A 164 -18.65 -19.27 -21.33
CA LEU A 164 -19.56 -19.87 -20.36
C LEU A 164 -20.27 -18.77 -19.56
N ARG A 165 -21.59 -18.89 -19.39
CA ARG A 165 -22.39 -18.00 -18.54
C ARG A 165 -23.20 -18.83 -17.56
N PHE A 166 -23.25 -18.39 -16.31
CA PHE A 166 -24.08 -18.99 -15.26
C PHE A 166 -25.24 -18.04 -14.99
N LEU A 167 -26.41 -18.34 -15.58
CA LEU A 167 -27.58 -17.46 -15.58
C LEU A 167 -28.41 -17.58 -14.30
N ASP A 168 -28.33 -18.72 -13.62
CA ASP A 168 -28.99 -18.94 -12.34
C ASP A 168 -28.11 -18.40 -11.18
N PRO A 169 -28.62 -17.47 -10.35
CA PRO A 169 -27.86 -16.94 -9.21
C PRO A 169 -27.46 -18.01 -8.18
N ASP A 170 -28.13 -19.16 -8.12
CA ASP A 170 -27.80 -20.24 -7.18
C ASP A 170 -26.42 -20.86 -7.44
N TRP A 171 -25.83 -20.64 -8.63
CA TRP A 171 -24.44 -21.00 -8.91
C TRP A 171 -23.45 -20.37 -7.93
N VAL A 172 -23.71 -19.14 -7.46
CA VAL A 172 -22.83 -18.47 -6.49
C VAL A 172 -22.81 -19.25 -5.19
N ARG A 173 -23.97 -19.68 -4.70
CA ARG A 173 -24.07 -20.48 -3.47
C ARG A 173 -23.44 -21.86 -3.64
N PHE A 174 -23.72 -22.53 -4.76
CA PHE A 174 -23.12 -23.82 -5.08
C PHE A 174 -21.59 -23.76 -5.10
N LEU A 175 -21.01 -22.76 -5.74
CA LEU A 175 -19.56 -22.59 -5.80
C LEU A 175 -18.95 -22.25 -4.42
N LEU A 176 -19.66 -21.51 -3.56
CA LEU A 176 -19.24 -21.29 -2.18
C LEU A 176 -19.22 -22.59 -1.39
N ASP A 177 -20.28 -23.40 -1.46
CA ASP A 177 -20.36 -24.69 -0.77
C ASP A 177 -19.26 -25.67 -1.24
N VAL A 178 -18.94 -25.67 -2.54
CA VAL A 178 -17.81 -26.45 -3.09
C VAL A 178 -16.48 -25.89 -2.60
N SER A 179 -16.30 -24.57 -2.56
CA SER A 179 -15.07 -23.94 -2.08
C SER A 179 -14.77 -24.26 -0.61
N GLU A 180 -15.80 -24.34 0.25
CA GLU A 180 -15.63 -24.71 1.66
C GLU A 180 -15.17 -26.16 1.81
N ARG A 181 -15.73 -27.08 1.01
CA ARG A 181 -15.30 -28.50 0.98
C ARG A 181 -13.87 -28.65 0.51
N VAL A 182 -13.52 -27.98 -0.60
CA VAL A 182 -12.15 -27.97 -1.13
C VAL A 182 -11.17 -27.38 -0.12
N GLY A 183 -11.55 -26.32 0.58
CA GLY A 183 -10.75 -25.75 1.65
C GLY A 183 -10.51 -26.75 2.78
N ALA A 184 -11.55 -27.43 3.25
CA ALA A 184 -11.41 -28.47 4.28
C ALA A 184 -10.54 -29.65 3.82
N ASP A 185 -10.72 -30.13 2.59
CA ASP A 185 -10.00 -31.29 2.05
C ASP A 185 -8.51 -31.02 1.82
N LEU A 186 -8.17 -29.82 1.33
CA LEU A 186 -6.78 -29.40 1.09
C LEU A 186 -6.11 -28.83 2.35
N GLY A 187 -6.89 -28.49 3.37
CA GLY A 187 -6.40 -27.85 4.59
C GLY A 187 -6.15 -26.35 4.48
N ILE A 188 -6.92 -25.69 3.62
CA ILE A 188 -6.90 -24.25 3.44
C ILE A 188 -7.97 -23.61 4.33
N GLN A 189 -7.53 -22.86 5.34
CA GLN A 189 -8.42 -22.13 6.25
C GLN A 189 -8.71 -20.68 5.79
N ALA A 190 -8.15 -20.28 4.65
CA ALA A 190 -8.33 -18.96 4.06
C ALA A 190 -9.50 -18.93 3.06
N PRO A 191 -10.16 -17.77 2.85
CA PRO A 191 -11.16 -17.62 1.81
C PRO A 191 -10.58 -17.88 0.41
N ILE A 192 -11.11 -18.90 -0.27
CA ILE A 192 -10.69 -19.29 -1.62
C ILE A 192 -11.45 -18.46 -2.66
N ARG A 193 -10.73 -17.99 -3.67
CA ARG A 193 -11.23 -17.43 -4.92
C ARG A 193 -11.22 -18.55 -5.97
N LEU A 194 -12.37 -18.78 -6.60
CA LEU A 194 -12.52 -19.74 -7.70
C LEU A 194 -12.57 -18.97 -9.03
N ASP A 195 -11.51 -19.08 -9.83
CA ASP A 195 -11.45 -18.44 -11.15
C ASP A 195 -11.78 -19.48 -12.23
N LEU A 196 -12.93 -19.36 -12.89
CA LEU A 196 -13.31 -20.28 -13.97
C LEU A 196 -12.30 -20.18 -15.11
N TYR A 197 -11.66 -21.30 -15.44
CA TYR A 197 -10.67 -21.36 -16.50
C TYR A 197 -11.30 -21.87 -17.80
N LYS A 198 -11.85 -23.09 -17.79
CA LYS A 198 -12.41 -23.74 -18.98
C LYS A 198 -13.33 -24.90 -18.66
N MET A 199 -14.11 -25.31 -19.64
CA MET A 199 -14.82 -26.59 -19.66
C MET A 199 -14.03 -27.59 -20.51
N LEU A 200 -13.88 -28.82 -20.03
CA LEU A 200 -13.25 -29.92 -20.76
C LEU A 200 -14.23 -31.05 -21.01
N ILE A 201 -14.20 -31.61 -22.22
CA ILE A 201 -15.04 -32.73 -22.65
C ILE A 201 -14.13 -33.86 -23.12
N TYR A 202 -14.16 -34.96 -22.37
CA TYR A 202 -13.44 -36.18 -22.66
C TYR A 202 -14.40 -37.19 -23.28
N GLU A 203 -14.14 -37.60 -24.52
CA GLU A 203 -14.86 -38.69 -25.18
C GLU A 203 -14.18 -40.04 -24.92
N LYS A 204 -14.76 -41.13 -25.42
CA LYS A 204 -14.16 -42.46 -25.28
C LYS A 204 -12.71 -42.48 -25.82
N GLY A 205 -11.78 -42.93 -24.98
CA GLY A 205 -10.34 -42.98 -25.26
C GLY A 205 -9.59 -41.68 -24.95
N ALA A 206 -10.29 -40.58 -24.66
CA ALA A 206 -9.68 -39.33 -24.25
C ALA A 206 -8.94 -39.51 -22.92
N MET A 207 -7.72 -39.00 -22.86
CA MET A 207 -6.81 -39.05 -21.72
C MET A 207 -5.96 -37.79 -21.67
N PHE A 208 -5.23 -37.60 -20.57
CA PHE A 208 -4.19 -36.59 -20.47
C PHE A 208 -3.00 -37.18 -19.71
N LYS A 209 -1.83 -37.18 -20.35
CA LYS A 209 -0.58 -37.69 -19.77
C LYS A 209 -0.18 -36.96 -18.47
N PRO A 210 0.71 -37.56 -17.65
CA PRO A 210 1.27 -36.93 -16.46
C PRO A 210 1.81 -35.53 -16.74
N HIS A 211 1.40 -34.56 -15.93
CA HIS A 211 1.88 -33.18 -15.98
C HIS A 211 1.62 -32.47 -14.64
N THR A 212 2.30 -31.35 -14.41
CA THR A 212 2.09 -30.48 -13.25
C THR A 212 1.42 -29.18 -13.72
N ASP A 213 0.54 -28.61 -12.90
CA ASP A 213 -0.18 -27.39 -13.27
C ASP A 213 0.72 -26.16 -13.10
N THR A 214 0.67 -25.25 -14.07
CA THR A 214 1.34 -23.94 -13.95
C THR A 214 0.42 -22.89 -13.36
N GLU A 215 0.99 -21.97 -12.57
CA GLU A 215 0.28 -20.81 -12.05
C GLU A 215 -0.19 -19.89 -13.19
N LYS A 216 -1.51 -19.71 -13.33
CA LYS A 216 -2.14 -18.90 -14.40
C LYS A 216 -2.66 -17.56 -13.92
N THR A 217 -2.87 -17.41 -12.61
CA THR A 217 -3.40 -16.18 -12.01
C THR A 217 -2.66 -15.88 -10.70
N PRO A 218 -2.51 -14.60 -10.33
CA PRO A 218 -1.86 -14.25 -9.07
C PRO A 218 -2.56 -14.89 -7.87
N GLY A 219 -1.75 -15.55 -7.03
CA GLY A 219 -2.21 -16.24 -5.82
C GLY A 219 -2.82 -17.62 -6.07
N MET A 220 -2.71 -18.17 -7.28
CA MET A 220 -3.14 -19.54 -7.60
C MET A 220 -2.29 -20.55 -6.84
N PHE A 221 -2.94 -21.48 -6.13
CA PHE A 221 -2.26 -22.53 -5.37
C PHE A 221 -2.70 -23.94 -5.77
N GLY A 222 -3.77 -24.09 -6.55
CA GLY A 222 -4.24 -25.40 -6.98
C GLY A 222 -5.33 -25.35 -8.04
N THR A 223 -5.85 -26.53 -8.35
CA THR A 223 -6.88 -26.75 -9.36
C THR A 223 -8.11 -27.41 -8.74
N LEU A 224 -9.29 -26.96 -9.14
CA LEU A 224 -10.57 -27.61 -8.86
C LEU A 224 -11.23 -28.03 -10.17
N VAL A 225 -11.66 -29.28 -10.21
CA VAL A 225 -12.46 -29.87 -11.29
C VAL A 225 -13.82 -30.23 -10.74
N ILE A 226 -14.88 -29.63 -11.29
CA ILE A 226 -16.27 -30.03 -11.01
C ILE A 226 -16.73 -30.92 -12.17
N CYS A 227 -16.98 -32.20 -11.88
CA CYS A 227 -17.54 -33.16 -12.80
C CYS A 227 -19.06 -32.94 -12.91
N LEU A 228 -19.49 -32.43 -14.07
CA LEU A 228 -20.90 -32.17 -14.35
C LEU A 228 -21.65 -33.49 -14.56
N PRO A 229 -22.97 -33.53 -14.35
CA PRO A 229 -23.74 -34.76 -14.55
C PRO A 229 -23.77 -35.19 -16.01
N SER A 230 -22.83 -36.05 -16.41
CA SER A 230 -22.71 -36.66 -17.73
C SER A 230 -22.33 -38.13 -17.58
N ALA A 231 -23.05 -39.02 -18.27
CA ALA A 231 -22.81 -40.46 -18.13
C ALA A 231 -21.45 -40.86 -18.74
N HIS A 232 -20.56 -41.45 -17.92
CA HIS A 232 -19.25 -41.95 -18.34
C HIS A 232 -18.70 -43.04 -17.40
N THR A 233 -17.71 -43.80 -17.88
CA THR A 233 -16.86 -44.69 -17.06
C THR A 233 -15.39 -44.49 -17.43
N GLY A 234 -14.47 -44.76 -16.51
CA GLY A 234 -13.06 -44.38 -16.65
C GLY A 234 -12.84 -42.87 -16.45
N GLY A 235 -11.68 -42.35 -16.84
CA GLY A 235 -11.37 -40.93 -16.67
C GLY A 235 -10.92 -40.56 -15.25
N GLU A 236 -10.46 -41.54 -14.47
CA GLU A 236 -9.90 -41.31 -13.14
C GLU A 236 -8.67 -40.40 -13.21
N VAL A 237 -8.50 -39.54 -12.22
CA VAL A 237 -7.32 -38.67 -12.12
C VAL A 237 -6.34 -39.31 -11.14
N ILE A 238 -5.12 -39.60 -11.57
CA ILE A 238 -4.05 -40.04 -10.68
C ILE A 238 -3.24 -38.81 -10.30
N VAL A 239 -3.07 -38.54 -9.01
CA VAL A 239 -2.29 -37.42 -8.50
C VAL A 239 -1.14 -37.96 -7.66
N LYS A 240 0.07 -37.46 -7.90
CA LYS A 240 1.31 -37.83 -7.23
C LYS A 240 1.97 -36.59 -6.62
N HIS A 241 2.41 -36.69 -5.37
CA HIS A 241 3.08 -35.59 -4.65
C HIS A 241 3.96 -36.22 -3.54
N HIS A 242 5.25 -35.87 -3.49
CA HIS A 242 6.28 -36.41 -2.58
C HIS A 242 6.18 -37.93 -2.33
N GLY A 243 6.27 -38.72 -3.41
CA GLY A 243 6.23 -40.19 -3.34
C GLY A 243 4.85 -40.80 -3.01
N GLN A 244 3.85 -40.00 -2.63
CA GLN A 244 2.49 -40.46 -2.40
C GLN A 244 1.67 -40.43 -3.69
N THR A 245 0.75 -41.38 -3.87
CA THR A 245 -0.15 -41.46 -5.03
C THR A 245 -1.61 -41.59 -4.58
N LYS A 246 -2.51 -40.80 -5.18
CA LYS A 246 -3.96 -40.86 -4.98
C LYS A 246 -4.69 -41.03 -6.30
N THR A 247 -5.79 -41.80 -6.28
CA THR A 247 -6.70 -41.96 -7.43
C THR A 247 -8.03 -41.28 -7.12
N LEU A 248 -8.39 -40.28 -7.92
CA LEU A 248 -9.61 -39.49 -7.80
C LEU A 248 -10.66 -40.04 -8.78
N ARG A 249 -11.71 -40.69 -8.25
CA ARG A 249 -12.68 -41.46 -9.03
C ARG A 249 -13.93 -40.65 -9.35
N THR A 250 -13.81 -39.66 -10.24
CA THR A 250 -14.94 -38.76 -10.57
C THR A 250 -16.13 -39.45 -11.24
N SER A 251 -15.97 -40.69 -11.70
CA SER A 251 -17.00 -41.54 -12.31
C SER A 251 -17.85 -42.31 -11.28
N ASP A 252 -17.43 -42.38 -10.02
CA ASP A 252 -18.13 -43.12 -8.95
C ASP A 252 -19.40 -42.40 -8.45
N ALA A 253 -19.65 -41.17 -8.92
CA ALA A 253 -20.84 -40.38 -8.60
C ALA A 253 -21.42 -39.72 -9.87
N ALA A 254 -22.73 -39.45 -9.87
CA ALA A 254 -23.38 -38.75 -10.97
C ALA A 254 -22.81 -37.35 -11.18
N GLN A 255 -22.42 -36.68 -10.11
CA GLN A 255 -21.64 -35.44 -10.11
C GLN A 255 -20.65 -35.46 -8.95
N SER A 256 -19.49 -34.86 -9.17
CA SER A 256 -18.41 -34.89 -8.18
C SER A 256 -17.54 -33.65 -8.31
N TYR A 257 -16.63 -33.47 -7.36
CA TYR A 257 -15.49 -32.58 -7.52
C TYR A 257 -14.20 -33.36 -7.27
N ALA A 258 -13.10 -32.82 -7.79
CA ALA A 258 -11.74 -33.24 -7.52
C ALA A 258 -10.87 -31.99 -7.40
N CYS A 259 -9.92 -31.98 -6.47
CA CYS A 259 -9.01 -30.85 -6.27
C CYS A 259 -7.62 -31.33 -5.86
N TRP A 260 -6.60 -30.55 -6.21
CA TRP A 260 -5.19 -30.81 -5.89
C TRP A 260 -4.39 -29.50 -5.90
N TYR A 261 -3.22 -29.51 -5.27
CA TYR A 261 -2.26 -28.41 -5.34
C TYR A 261 -1.58 -28.33 -6.71
N SER A 262 -1.19 -27.12 -7.15
CA SER A 262 -0.63 -26.90 -8.49
C SER A 262 0.66 -27.67 -8.73
N ASP A 263 1.47 -27.83 -7.67
CA ASP A 263 2.74 -28.56 -7.65
C ASP A 263 2.58 -30.09 -7.60
N ALA A 264 1.35 -30.60 -7.52
CA ALA A 264 1.10 -32.03 -7.64
C ALA A 264 1.06 -32.48 -9.11
N MET A 265 1.90 -33.47 -9.45
CA MET A 265 1.85 -34.13 -10.75
C MET A 265 0.53 -34.90 -10.88
N HIS A 266 -0.15 -34.79 -12.01
CA HIS A 266 -1.39 -35.50 -12.25
C HIS A 266 -1.56 -35.97 -13.69
N GLU A 267 -2.31 -37.05 -13.87
CA GLU A 267 -2.72 -37.59 -15.16
C GLU A 267 -4.21 -37.96 -15.15
N VAL A 268 -4.83 -37.96 -16.33
CA VAL A 268 -6.21 -38.40 -16.52
C VAL A 268 -6.18 -39.69 -17.34
N LEU A 269 -6.61 -40.80 -16.73
CA LEU A 269 -6.70 -42.09 -17.40
C LEU A 269 -7.75 -42.09 -18.53
N PRO A 270 -7.66 -43.01 -19.51
CA PRO A 270 -8.60 -43.04 -20.63
C PRO A 270 -10.07 -43.23 -20.18
N VAL A 271 -10.97 -42.42 -20.74
CA VAL A 271 -12.42 -42.64 -20.62
C VAL A 271 -12.82 -43.91 -21.38
N GLN A 272 -13.47 -44.85 -20.70
CA GLN A 272 -13.81 -46.16 -21.28
C GLN A 272 -15.15 -46.14 -22.02
N SER A 273 -16.11 -45.35 -21.53
CA SER A 273 -17.42 -45.16 -22.16
C SER A 273 -18.03 -43.81 -21.83
N GLY A 274 -18.94 -43.33 -22.69
CA GLY A 274 -19.66 -42.07 -22.48
C GLY A 274 -18.80 -40.82 -22.67
N TYR A 275 -19.17 -39.75 -21.98
CA TYR A 275 -18.49 -38.45 -22.03
C TYR A 275 -18.32 -37.87 -20.63
N ARG A 276 -17.08 -37.57 -20.26
CA ARG A 276 -16.76 -36.90 -18.99
C ARG A 276 -16.66 -35.39 -19.25
N CYS A 277 -17.63 -34.63 -18.75
CA CYS A 277 -17.70 -33.18 -18.89
C CYS A 277 -17.35 -32.52 -17.56
N VAL A 278 -16.33 -31.66 -17.56
CA VAL A 278 -15.86 -31.02 -16.33
C VAL A 278 -15.68 -29.52 -16.49
N LEU A 279 -15.92 -28.77 -15.41
CA LEU A 279 -15.52 -27.37 -15.27
C LEU A 279 -14.22 -27.30 -14.47
N THR A 280 -13.20 -26.64 -15.01
CA THR A 280 -11.91 -26.44 -14.37
C THR A 280 -11.81 -25.00 -13.85
N TYR A 281 -11.49 -24.87 -12.57
CA TYR A 281 -11.27 -23.62 -11.85
C TYR A 281 -9.83 -23.56 -11.32
N ASN A 282 -9.20 -22.40 -11.42
CA ASN A 282 -7.98 -22.10 -10.68
C ASN A 282 -8.37 -21.72 -9.24
N LEU A 283 -7.75 -22.35 -8.25
CA LEU A 283 -7.90 -22.03 -6.84
C LEU A 283 -6.89 -20.95 -6.46
N ALA A 284 -7.36 -19.79 -5.99
CA ALA A 284 -6.48 -18.71 -5.57
C ALA A 284 -6.87 -18.13 -4.20
N LEU A 285 -5.93 -17.55 -3.46
CA LEU A 285 -6.23 -16.90 -2.18
C LEU A 285 -6.83 -15.50 -2.37
N LYS A 286 -7.84 -15.13 -1.57
CA LYS A 286 -8.35 -13.74 -1.54
C LYS A 286 -7.38 -12.80 -0.81
N PRO A 287 -7.01 -11.64 -1.37
CA PRO A 287 -6.14 -10.68 -0.68
C PRO A 287 -6.80 -10.05 0.56
N GLY A 288 -6.05 -9.92 1.66
CA GLY A 288 -6.36 -8.96 2.73
C GLY A 288 -7.08 -9.46 3.99
N LEU A 289 -7.24 -10.77 4.18
CA LEU A 289 -7.81 -11.34 5.42
C LEU A 289 -6.87 -12.39 6.02
N THR A 290 -6.51 -12.22 7.30
CA THR A 290 -5.73 -13.19 8.09
C THR A 290 -6.63 -14.33 8.55
N PRO A 291 -6.36 -15.59 8.15
CA PRO A 291 -7.13 -16.73 8.63
C PRO A 291 -6.81 -17.05 10.09
N PRO A 292 -7.80 -17.38 10.93
CA PRO A 292 -7.55 -18.03 12.22
C PRO A 292 -7.15 -19.49 11.98
N VAL A 293 -6.19 -20.00 12.78
CA VAL A 293 -5.73 -21.40 12.70
C VAL A 293 -5.89 -22.07 14.06
N ALA A 294 -6.21 -23.36 14.05
CA ALA A 294 -6.20 -24.21 15.24
C ALA A 294 -4.74 -24.41 15.71
N PRO A 295 -4.42 -24.20 16.99
CA PRO A 295 -3.07 -24.42 17.48
C PRO A 295 -2.64 -25.88 17.26
N PRO A 296 -1.35 -26.13 16.97
CA PRO A 296 -0.80 -27.49 16.93
C PRO A 296 -1.02 -28.18 18.29
N PRO A 297 -0.94 -29.51 18.36
CA PRO A 297 -0.95 -30.20 19.64
C PRO A 297 0.24 -29.71 20.48
N ASN A 298 0.03 -29.52 21.79
CA ASN A 298 1.02 -28.89 22.69
C ASN A 298 2.36 -29.66 22.73
N TYR A 299 2.34 -30.98 22.52
CA TYR A 299 3.51 -31.85 22.65
C TYR A 299 4.61 -31.54 21.63
N GLU A 300 4.27 -31.45 20.33
CA GLU A 300 5.24 -31.16 19.28
C GLU A 300 5.83 -29.74 19.42
N LYS A 301 5.01 -28.78 19.85
CA LYS A 301 5.46 -27.41 20.15
C LYS A 301 6.47 -27.39 21.30
N GLU A 302 6.24 -28.17 22.36
CA GLU A 302 7.15 -28.30 23.50
C GLU A 302 8.48 -28.95 23.11
N MET A 303 8.47 -29.97 22.24
CA MET A 303 9.70 -30.57 21.71
C MET A 303 10.53 -29.56 20.92
N ILE A 304 9.93 -28.88 19.94
CA ILE A 304 10.63 -27.85 19.13
C ILE A 304 11.19 -26.75 20.05
N GLN A 305 10.39 -26.29 21.01
CA GLN A 305 10.82 -25.28 21.96
C GLN A 305 12.03 -25.73 22.77
N THR A 306 12.06 -27.00 23.20
CA THR A 306 13.16 -27.58 23.97
C THR A 306 14.42 -27.67 23.12
N THR A 307 14.35 -28.24 21.92
CA THR A 307 15.49 -28.34 20.99
C THR A 307 16.07 -26.96 20.66
N LEU A 308 15.22 -25.97 20.37
CA LEU A 308 15.66 -24.61 20.08
C LEU A 308 16.31 -23.92 21.30
N ARG A 309 15.81 -24.15 22.53
CA ARG A 309 16.47 -23.63 23.75
C ARG A 309 17.88 -24.20 23.91
N VAL A 310 18.05 -25.50 23.69
CA VAL A 310 19.36 -26.17 23.78
C VAL A 310 20.31 -25.58 22.73
N TRP A 311 19.87 -25.40 21.49
CA TRP A 311 20.66 -24.80 20.43
C TRP A 311 21.09 -23.36 20.74
N LEU A 312 20.13 -22.51 21.12
CA LEU A 312 20.40 -21.09 21.43
C LEU A 312 21.34 -20.94 22.62
N LYS A 313 21.28 -21.83 23.62
CA LYS A 313 22.23 -21.86 24.74
C LYS A 313 23.62 -22.32 24.30
N LYS A 314 23.71 -23.39 23.49
CA LYS A 314 24.99 -23.90 22.96
C LYS A 314 25.69 -22.85 22.09
N MET A 315 24.93 -22.05 21.33
CA MET A 315 25.42 -20.93 20.51
C MET A 315 26.18 -19.85 21.28
N GLU A 316 25.97 -19.73 22.61
CA GLU A 316 26.75 -18.81 23.45
C GLU A 316 28.19 -19.31 23.71
N SER A 317 28.41 -20.63 23.57
CA SER A 317 29.68 -21.31 23.86
C SER A 317 30.42 -21.83 22.62
N ASP A 318 29.69 -22.30 21.61
CA ASP A 318 30.21 -22.83 20.35
C ASP A 318 29.38 -22.28 19.19
N LYS A 319 30.01 -21.58 18.24
CA LYS A 319 29.33 -20.91 17.11
C LYS A 319 29.14 -21.84 15.91
N LYS A 320 28.79 -23.10 16.18
CA LYS A 320 28.49 -24.10 15.17
C LYS A 320 27.02 -23.96 14.73
N GLU A 321 26.73 -24.22 13.45
CA GLU A 321 25.38 -24.09 12.87
C GLU A 321 24.73 -22.71 13.14
N ARG A 322 25.28 -21.64 12.53
CA ARG A 322 24.89 -20.23 12.80
C ARG A 322 23.47 -19.86 12.37
N TYR A 323 22.89 -20.62 11.46
CA TYR A 323 21.53 -20.50 10.93
C TYR A 323 21.13 -21.87 10.40
N LEU A 324 19.83 -22.11 10.25
CA LEU A 324 19.29 -23.38 9.75
C LEU A 324 18.30 -23.13 8.62
N TYR A 325 18.35 -23.97 7.59
CA TYR A 325 17.30 -24.05 6.57
C TYR A 325 16.42 -25.27 6.85
N CYS A 326 15.13 -25.03 7.05
CA CYS A 326 14.12 -26.05 7.28
C CYS A 326 13.30 -26.22 5.99
N PRO A 327 13.45 -27.35 5.29
CA PRO A 327 12.68 -27.69 4.11
C PRO A 327 11.17 -27.51 4.25
N LEU A 328 10.53 -26.89 3.25
CA LEU A 328 9.08 -26.83 3.11
C LEU A 328 8.61 -27.89 2.11
N GLU A 329 7.42 -28.43 2.31
CA GLU A 329 6.88 -29.51 1.49
C GLU A 329 6.42 -29.04 0.11
N HIS A 330 5.93 -27.82 -0.05
CA HIS A 330 5.38 -27.39 -1.33
C HIS A 330 6.32 -26.48 -2.12
N GLU A 331 6.13 -26.48 -3.43
CA GLU A 331 6.77 -25.49 -4.29
C GLU A 331 6.04 -24.14 -4.23
N TYR A 332 6.82 -23.05 -4.28
CA TYR A 332 6.33 -21.68 -4.27
C TYR A 332 7.06 -20.82 -5.29
N THR A 333 6.35 -19.87 -5.90
CA THR A 333 6.94 -18.87 -6.78
C THR A 333 7.43 -17.66 -6.00
N GLU A 334 8.40 -16.93 -6.59
CA GLU A 334 8.97 -15.71 -5.99
C GLU A 334 7.91 -14.64 -5.71
N ALA A 335 6.90 -14.53 -6.58
CA ALA A 335 5.83 -13.55 -6.43
C ALA A 335 4.80 -13.91 -5.35
N ALA A 336 4.65 -15.20 -5.04
CA ALA A 336 3.58 -15.70 -4.17
C ALA A 336 4.06 -16.01 -2.74
N ILE A 337 5.33 -16.37 -2.54
CA ILE A 337 5.81 -16.85 -1.23
C ILE A 337 5.67 -15.78 -0.13
N SER A 338 4.87 -16.12 0.88
CA SER A 338 4.63 -15.35 2.11
C SER A 338 3.95 -16.28 3.11
N LEU A 339 3.97 -15.94 4.40
CA LEU A 339 3.36 -16.75 5.47
C LEU A 339 1.90 -17.10 5.14
N ARG A 340 1.13 -16.12 4.67
CA ARG A 340 -0.29 -16.30 4.26
C ARG A 340 -0.50 -17.17 3.02
N ALA A 341 0.53 -17.39 2.22
CA ALA A 341 0.47 -18.18 1.00
C ALA A 341 1.00 -19.62 1.19
N LEU A 342 1.60 -19.91 2.36
CA LEU A 342 2.06 -21.25 2.69
C LEU A 342 0.88 -22.23 2.72
N LYS A 343 1.12 -23.44 2.22
CA LYS A 343 0.13 -24.50 2.03
C LYS A 343 0.25 -25.54 3.15
N ALA A 344 -0.89 -25.98 3.68
CA ALA A 344 -1.01 -27.09 4.61
C ALA A 344 0.07 -27.11 5.73
N ASN A 345 0.93 -28.13 5.75
CA ASN A 345 1.94 -28.36 6.78
C ASN A 345 2.95 -27.21 6.88
N ASP A 346 3.29 -26.58 5.75
CA ASP A 346 4.25 -25.47 5.71
C ASP A 346 3.74 -24.27 6.50
N LEU A 347 2.44 -23.96 6.35
CA LEU A 347 1.80 -22.88 7.11
C LEU A 347 1.81 -23.20 8.60
N ALA A 348 1.42 -24.44 8.96
CA ALA A 348 1.37 -24.86 10.36
C ALA A 348 2.76 -24.77 11.00
N ARG A 349 3.80 -25.32 10.35
CA ARG A 349 5.19 -25.26 10.80
C ARG A 349 5.68 -23.82 10.95
N ALA A 350 5.47 -22.97 9.94
CA ALA A 350 5.89 -21.57 10.00
C ALA A 350 5.19 -20.77 11.10
N GLN A 351 3.93 -21.08 11.41
CA GLN A 351 3.19 -20.46 12.51
C GLN A 351 3.71 -20.90 13.88
N VAL A 352 4.01 -22.20 14.08
CA VAL A 352 4.65 -22.66 15.32
C VAL A 352 5.97 -21.95 15.54
N MET A 353 6.78 -21.83 14.49
CA MET A 353 8.07 -21.13 14.57
C MET A 353 7.90 -19.63 14.80
N GLN A 354 6.87 -19.00 14.22
CA GLN A 354 6.54 -17.60 14.47
C GLN A 354 6.12 -17.35 15.93
N ASP A 355 5.31 -18.24 16.50
CA ASP A 355 4.94 -18.19 17.92
C ASP A 355 6.20 -18.30 18.79
N LEU A 356 7.06 -19.29 18.51
CA LEU A 356 8.28 -19.53 19.28
C LEU A 356 9.28 -18.38 19.16
N ALA A 357 9.37 -17.70 18.01
CA ALA A 357 10.18 -16.50 17.81
C ALA A 357 9.70 -15.29 18.65
N SER A 358 8.50 -15.37 19.25
CA SER A 358 8.03 -14.37 20.22
C SER A 358 8.65 -14.58 21.60
N ASP A 359 8.94 -15.83 21.97
CA ASP A 359 9.44 -16.22 23.29
C ASP A 359 10.95 -16.49 23.33
N LEU A 360 11.56 -16.87 22.20
CA LEU A 360 12.95 -17.28 22.08
C LEU A 360 13.78 -16.30 21.21
N PRO A 361 15.11 -16.23 21.43
CA PRO A 361 15.95 -15.23 20.77
C PRO A 361 16.37 -15.57 19.32
N PHE A 362 15.40 -15.77 18.41
CA PHE A 362 15.64 -15.95 16.98
C PHE A 362 14.57 -15.27 16.10
N ASP A 363 14.91 -15.05 14.84
CA ASP A 363 14.00 -14.60 13.77
C ASP A 363 13.88 -15.66 12.67
N ILE A 364 12.78 -15.58 11.90
CA ILE A 364 12.51 -16.50 10.78
C ILE A 364 12.24 -15.77 9.46
N PHE A 365 12.67 -16.40 8.36
CA PHE A 365 12.51 -15.89 6.99
C PHE A 365 12.06 -17.00 6.04
N LEU A 366 11.61 -16.62 4.85
CA LEU A 366 11.27 -17.56 3.77
C LEU A 366 12.33 -17.46 2.67
N ALA A 367 12.91 -18.58 2.30
CA ALA A 367 13.91 -18.68 1.24
C ALA A 367 13.40 -19.55 0.09
N LEU A 368 13.68 -19.10 -1.14
CA LEU A 368 13.59 -19.91 -2.34
C LEU A 368 14.98 -20.34 -2.74
N LEU A 369 15.20 -21.64 -2.80
CA LEU A 369 16.46 -22.30 -3.09
C LEU A 369 16.43 -22.87 -4.51
N VAL A 370 17.56 -22.81 -5.19
CA VAL A 370 17.73 -23.34 -6.54
C VAL A 370 19.00 -24.18 -6.59
N LYS A 371 18.88 -25.38 -7.14
CA LYS A 371 20.01 -26.23 -7.54
C LYS A 371 20.09 -26.24 -9.05
N ARG A 372 21.26 -25.93 -9.61
CA ARG A 372 21.55 -25.98 -11.04
C ARG A 372 22.56 -27.09 -11.29
N GLU A 373 22.23 -28.04 -12.14
CA GLU A 373 23.12 -29.10 -12.61
C GLU A 373 23.43 -28.88 -14.09
N ASP A 374 24.71 -28.87 -14.44
CA ASP A 374 25.21 -28.84 -15.81
C ASP A 374 25.82 -30.20 -16.12
N GLY A 375 25.40 -30.84 -17.21
CA GLY A 375 25.86 -32.19 -17.51
C GLY A 375 25.67 -32.63 -18.95
N ILE A 376 26.12 -33.85 -19.20
CA ILE A 376 25.96 -34.54 -20.47
C ILE A 376 24.69 -35.40 -20.37
N PRO A 377 23.67 -35.16 -21.21
CA PRO A 377 22.45 -35.95 -21.22
C PRO A 377 22.70 -37.32 -21.85
N GLU A 378 21.98 -38.33 -21.37
CA GLU A 378 21.99 -39.67 -21.97
C GLU A 378 21.64 -39.60 -23.47
N PRO A 379 22.41 -40.29 -24.32
CA PRO A 379 22.15 -40.31 -25.76
C PRO A 379 20.78 -40.92 -26.05
N ASP A 380 19.93 -40.18 -26.77
CA ASP A 380 18.64 -40.70 -27.20
C ASP A 380 18.84 -41.85 -28.20
N GLU A 381 18.31 -43.05 -27.90
CA GLU A 381 18.45 -44.26 -28.73
C GLU A 381 17.97 -44.04 -30.18
N SER A 382 17.15 -43.00 -30.43
CA SER A 382 16.67 -42.63 -31.75
C SER A 382 17.73 -41.99 -32.68
N SER A 383 18.89 -41.58 -32.13
CA SER A 383 19.92 -40.80 -32.85
C SER A 383 21.02 -41.63 -33.51
N TYR A 384 21.08 -42.95 -33.30
CA TYR A 384 21.99 -43.80 -34.05
C TYR A 384 21.43 -44.09 -35.47
N PRO A 385 22.18 -43.81 -36.55
CA PRO A 385 21.76 -44.26 -37.87
C PRO A 385 21.67 -45.80 -37.84
N PRO A 386 20.57 -46.41 -38.32
CA PRO A 386 20.40 -47.85 -38.25
C PRO A 386 21.60 -48.52 -38.94
N PRO A 387 22.25 -49.52 -38.31
CA PRO A 387 23.38 -50.19 -38.92
C PRO A 387 22.92 -50.72 -40.28
N LYS A 388 23.64 -50.32 -41.34
CA LYS A 388 23.36 -50.76 -42.71
C LYS A 388 23.34 -52.29 -42.73
N LYS A 389 22.14 -52.86 -42.83
CA LYS A 389 21.91 -54.30 -42.95
C LYS A 389 22.76 -54.86 -44.10
N ARG A 390 23.85 -55.55 -43.78
CA ARG A 390 24.38 -56.64 -44.60
C ARG A 390 24.05 -57.93 -43.87
N GLY A 391 23.16 -58.70 -44.49
CA GLY A 391 22.41 -59.75 -43.83
C GLY A 391 23.22 -60.99 -43.45
N ARG A 392 22.71 -61.68 -42.43
CA ARG A 392 22.57 -63.14 -42.41
C ARG A 392 21.70 -63.58 -41.22
N HIS A 393 20.61 -64.27 -41.55
CA HIS A 393 19.95 -65.40 -40.87
C HIS A 393 20.27 -65.74 -39.41
N ALA A 394 19.19 -65.80 -38.60
CA ALA A 394 18.86 -66.75 -37.51
C ALA A 394 19.81 -66.80 -36.29
N TYR A 395 19.38 -66.86 -35.03
CA TYR A 395 18.24 -67.54 -34.40
C TYR A 395 17.63 -66.67 -33.29
N ILE A 396 16.31 -66.79 -33.07
CA ILE A 396 15.64 -66.34 -31.84
C ILE A 396 15.89 -67.43 -30.80
N ASP A 397 16.51 -67.08 -29.69
CA ASP A 397 16.58 -67.90 -28.47
C ASP A 397 15.82 -67.16 -27.37
N TYR A 398 14.78 -67.80 -26.84
CA TYR A 398 14.02 -67.33 -25.69
C TYR A 398 14.74 -67.86 -24.46
N ASP A 399 15.39 -66.99 -23.68
CA ASP A 399 15.49 -67.12 -22.21
C ASP A 399 16.32 -65.97 -21.64
N LYS A 400 15.62 -64.96 -21.11
CA LYS A 400 15.97 -64.19 -19.90
C LYS A 400 14.84 -63.21 -19.57
N PRO A 401 14.34 -63.18 -18.31
CA PRO A 401 13.48 -62.11 -17.84
C PRO A 401 14.40 -60.95 -17.43
N ASP A 402 14.47 -59.89 -18.25
CA ASP A 402 14.93 -58.58 -17.77
C ASP A 402 13.73 -57.91 -17.11
N ASP A 403 13.54 -58.23 -15.83
CA ASP A 403 13.05 -57.25 -14.87
C ASP A 403 14.15 -56.20 -14.66
N ASP A 404 13.76 -54.94 -14.46
CA ASP A 404 14.60 -53.78 -14.08
C ASP A 404 15.34 -52.98 -15.19
N VAL A 405 14.66 -52.67 -16.30
CA VAL A 405 14.99 -51.46 -17.09
C VAL A 405 13.77 -50.54 -17.15
N PRO A 406 13.83 -49.31 -16.60
CA PRO A 406 12.75 -48.33 -16.74
C PRO A 406 12.48 -48.09 -18.22
N ARG A 407 11.31 -48.52 -18.69
CA ARG A 407 10.86 -48.25 -20.05
C ARG A 407 10.72 -46.73 -20.19
N LYS A 408 11.63 -46.09 -20.94
CA LYS A 408 11.61 -44.66 -21.26
C LYS A 408 10.20 -44.26 -21.72
N CYS A 409 9.51 -43.48 -20.89
CA CYS A 409 8.15 -43.05 -21.16
C CYS A 409 8.22 -41.96 -22.24
N TYR A 410 7.72 -42.26 -23.45
CA TYR A 410 7.59 -41.28 -24.52
C TYR A 410 6.70 -40.10 -24.06
N GLY A 411 7.33 -38.99 -23.67
CA GLY A 411 6.66 -37.79 -23.19
C GLY A 411 7.41 -36.99 -22.13
N ASP A 412 8.51 -37.51 -21.58
CA ASP A 412 9.42 -36.71 -20.75
C ASP A 412 10.36 -35.92 -21.67
N ASP A 413 10.14 -34.62 -21.80
CA ASP A 413 10.96 -33.71 -22.62
C ASP A 413 12.28 -33.34 -21.92
N THR A 414 12.52 -33.86 -20.71
CA THR A 414 13.75 -33.67 -19.93
C THR A 414 14.74 -34.81 -20.12
N HIS A 415 16.01 -34.49 -20.26
CA HIS A 415 17.06 -35.44 -20.59
C HIS A 415 17.82 -35.83 -19.32
N PHE A 416 17.71 -37.08 -18.87
CA PHE A 416 18.53 -37.57 -17.76
C PHE A 416 20.02 -37.30 -18.01
N LEU A 417 20.70 -36.69 -17.04
CA LEU A 417 22.13 -36.46 -17.10
C LEU A 417 22.85 -37.79 -16.84
N GLU A 418 23.58 -38.29 -17.84
CA GLU A 418 24.48 -39.45 -17.69
C GLU A 418 25.66 -39.10 -16.79
N GLU A 419 26.17 -37.88 -16.93
CA GLU A 419 27.26 -37.33 -16.14
C GLU A 419 26.95 -35.87 -15.77
N VAL A 420 26.89 -35.57 -14.47
CA VAL A 420 26.82 -34.20 -13.96
C VAL A 420 28.23 -33.64 -13.87
N LEU A 421 28.51 -32.57 -14.62
CA LEU A 421 29.81 -31.91 -14.68
C LEU A 421 29.97 -30.84 -13.60
N GLU A 422 28.91 -30.09 -13.32
CA GLU A 422 28.93 -29.00 -12.35
C GLU A 422 27.58 -28.88 -11.62
N THR A 423 27.63 -28.63 -10.31
CA THR A 423 26.44 -28.39 -9.48
C THR A 423 26.60 -27.07 -8.75
N HIS A 424 25.61 -26.19 -8.87
CA HIS A 424 25.53 -24.90 -8.17
C HIS A 424 24.30 -24.84 -7.29
N HIS A 425 24.45 -24.26 -6.10
CA HIS A 425 23.39 -24.08 -5.12
C HIS A 425 23.25 -22.60 -4.77
N GLU A 426 22.07 -22.02 -4.97
CA GLU A 426 21.82 -20.61 -4.69
C GLU A 426 20.52 -20.40 -3.91
N VAL A 427 20.51 -19.40 -3.03
CA VAL A 427 19.29 -18.80 -2.51
C VAL A 427 18.84 -17.75 -3.52
N LYS A 428 17.84 -18.10 -4.32
CA LYS A 428 17.28 -17.22 -5.34
C LYS A 428 16.62 -15.99 -4.74
N SER A 429 15.88 -16.17 -3.65
CA SER A 429 15.12 -15.08 -3.02
C SER A 429 14.96 -15.32 -1.53
N LEU A 430 15.35 -14.33 -0.71
CA LEU A 430 15.11 -14.29 0.72
C LEU A 430 14.05 -13.23 1.03
N ARG A 431 12.99 -13.64 1.74
CA ARG A 431 11.80 -12.82 1.98
C ARG A 431 11.39 -12.82 3.44
N ALA A 432 10.86 -11.68 3.89
CA ALA A 432 10.18 -11.58 5.16
C ALA A 432 8.87 -12.40 5.13
N LEU A 433 8.32 -12.73 6.30
CA LEU A 433 7.06 -13.49 6.41
C LEU A 433 5.87 -12.81 5.70
N ASP A 434 5.88 -11.48 5.53
CA ASP A 434 4.83 -10.76 4.80
C ASP A 434 4.96 -10.81 3.26
N GLY A 435 6.06 -11.38 2.77
CA GLY A 435 6.44 -11.49 1.36
C GLY A 435 7.43 -10.41 0.88
N THR A 436 7.82 -9.47 1.75
CA THR A 436 8.77 -8.40 1.37
C THR A 436 10.13 -8.98 0.99
N PRO A 437 10.68 -8.69 -0.20
CA PRO A 437 12.01 -9.14 -0.60
C PRO A 437 13.10 -8.45 0.23
N ILE A 438 14.03 -9.24 0.77
CA ILE A 438 15.16 -8.79 1.59
C ILE A 438 16.45 -8.87 0.77
N ALA A 439 16.72 -10.03 0.18
CA ALA A 439 17.92 -10.30 -0.63
C ALA A 439 17.59 -11.32 -1.74
N HIS A 440 18.46 -11.43 -2.74
CA HIS A 440 18.36 -12.38 -3.85
C HIS A 440 19.76 -12.79 -4.32
N ASP A 441 19.83 -13.94 -5.00
CA ASP A 441 21.02 -14.46 -5.68
C ASP A 441 22.29 -14.45 -4.80
N PHE A 442 22.29 -15.27 -3.74
CA PHE A 442 23.47 -15.50 -2.89
C PHE A 442 23.68 -16.99 -2.59
N ASP A 443 24.89 -17.38 -2.17
CA ASP A 443 25.27 -18.78 -1.99
C ASP A 443 24.37 -19.51 -0.97
N PHE A 444 23.88 -20.70 -1.35
CA PHE A 444 23.14 -21.59 -0.45
C PHE A 444 24.11 -22.58 0.23
N ASP A 445 24.16 -22.52 1.56
CA ASP A 445 24.94 -23.42 2.40
C ASP A 445 24.14 -24.70 2.71
N VAL A 446 24.39 -25.75 1.92
CA VAL A 446 23.69 -27.04 2.02
C VAL A 446 23.93 -27.69 3.39
N ASP A 447 25.10 -27.49 3.99
CA ASP A 447 25.44 -28.01 5.32
C ASP A 447 24.62 -27.35 6.44
N ALA A 448 23.96 -26.22 6.19
CA ALA A 448 23.03 -25.59 7.12
C ALA A 448 21.58 -26.10 6.98
N CYS A 449 21.30 -26.99 6.02
CA CYS A 449 19.99 -27.60 5.85
C CYS A 449 19.72 -28.70 6.87
N LEU A 450 18.45 -28.88 7.27
CA LEU A 450 18.04 -30.00 8.12
C LEU A 450 18.09 -31.35 7.40
N GLU A 451 17.90 -31.36 6.08
CA GLU A 451 18.01 -32.54 5.22
C GLU A 451 19.36 -32.54 4.50
N GLU A 452 19.93 -33.73 4.27
CA GLU A 452 21.23 -33.88 3.58
C GLU A 452 21.18 -33.42 2.11
N ASP A 453 20.13 -33.82 1.38
CA ASP A 453 19.84 -33.31 0.03
C ASP A 453 18.36 -32.88 -0.07
N PRO A 454 18.05 -31.58 0.12
CA PRO A 454 16.68 -31.08 0.03
C PRO A 454 16.13 -31.09 -1.41
N PHE A 455 16.94 -31.43 -2.41
CA PHE A 455 16.53 -31.53 -3.80
C PHE A 455 16.27 -32.98 -4.26
N ASP A 456 16.49 -33.97 -3.38
CA ASP A 456 16.27 -35.36 -3.73
C ASP A 456 14.79 -35.65 -4.04
N GLY A 457 14.55 -36.40 -5.12
CA GLY A 457 13.21 -36.73 -5.60
C GLY A 457 12.38 -35.57 -6.16
N LEU A 458 12.95 -34.38 -6.33
CA LEU A 458 12.27 -33.26 -7.00
C LEU A 458 12.23 -33.42 -8.51
N ASN A 459 11.20 -32.87 -9.14
CA ASN A 459 11.13 -32.81 -10.60
C ASN A 459 12.01 -31.66 -11.13
N ILE A 460 12.52 -31.81 -12.36
CA ILE A 460 13.23 -30.74 -13.06
C ILE A 460 12.25 -29.60 -13.32
N ALA A 461 12.50 -28.44 -12.71
CA ALA A 461 11.64 -27.27 -12.82
C ALA A 461 11.85 -26.54 -14.17
N GLU A 462 13.07 -26.58 -14.70
CA GLU A 462 13.46 -25.98 -15.96
C GLU A 462 14.63 -26.76 -16.55
N GLU A 463 14.66 -26.90 -17.89
CA GLU A 463 15.79 -27.52 -18.60
C GLU A 463 16.13 -26.71 -19.86
N ASP A 464 17.42 -26.41 -20.01
CA ASP A 464 18.03 -25.91 -21.22
C ASP A 464 18.90 -27.00 -21.83
N TYR A 465 18.37 -27.64 -22.86
CA TYR A 465 19.05 -28.65 -23.65
C TYR A 465 19.63 -28.05 -24.93
N GLU A 466 20.94 -28.21 -25.11
CA GLU A 466 21.62 -27.93 -26.35
C GLU A 466 21.88 -29.24 -27.12
N PRO A 467 21.24 -29.45 -28.28
CA PRO A 467 21.47 -30.64 -29.09
C PRO A 467 22.88 -30.62 -29.71
N TYR A 468 23.29 -31.74 -30.28
CA TYR A 468 24.60 -31.92 -30.90
C TYR A 468 24.97 -30.80 -31.90
N MET A 469 25.95 -29.96 -31.55
CA MET A 469 26.45 -28.83 -32.35
C MET A 469 27.80 -29.15 -33.00
N GLY A 470 27.83 -30.11 -33.94
CA GLY A 470 29.02 -30.38 -34.74
C GLY A 470 30.09 -31.22 -34.03
N ASN A 471 31.17 -30.61 -33.52
CA ASN A 471 32.22 -31.34 -32.78
C ASN A 471 31.99 -31.38 -31.26
N TRP A 472 30.95 -30.70 -30.79
CA TRP A 472 30.57 -30.64 -29.37
C TRP A 472 29.39 -31.60 -29.13
N GLY A 473 29.51 -32.42 -28.08
CA GLY A 473 28.43 -33.31 -27.62
C GLY A 473 27.23 -32.53 -27.11
N PRO A 474 26.07 -33.19 -26.88
CA PRO A 474 24.92 -32.53 -26.29
C PRO A 474 25.23 -32.12 -24.85
N THR A 475 24.63 -31.03 -24.40
CA THR A 475 24.71 -30.56 -23.00
C THR A 475 23.32 -30.21 -22.52
N ALA A 476 23.04 -30.44 -21.24
CA ALA A 476 21.79 -30.05 -20.61
C ALA A 476 22.08 -29.35 -19.29
N ILE A 477 21.37 -28.26 -19.05
CA ILE A 477 21.34 -27.57 -17.77
C ILE A 477 19.97 -27.78 -17.16
N GLN A 478 19.93 -28.33 -15.95
CA GLN A 478 18.71 -28.63 -15.22
C GLN A 478 18.64 -27.76 -13.97
N TRP A 479 17.46 -27.19 -13.71
CA TRP A 479 17.20 -26.42 -12.49
C TRP A 479 16.13 -27.11 -11.65
N TYR A 480 16.42 -27.23 -10.36
CA TYR A 480 15.51 -27.71 -9.33
C TYR A 480 15.19 -26.55 -8.39
N ARG A 481 13.93 -26.44 -7.96
CA ARG A 481 13.46 -25.35 -7.10
C ARG A 481 12.89 -25.91 -5.84
N PHE A 482 13.21 -25.27 -4.72
CA PHE A 482 12.78 -25.70 -3.42
C PHE A 482 12.55 -24.50 -2.49
N ALA A 483 11.68 -24.63 -1.49
CA ALA A 483 11.42 -23.56 -0.53
C ALA A 483 11.81 -24.00 0.88
N ALA A 484 12.31 -23.06 1.69
CA ALA A 484 12.73 -23.34 3.05
C ALA A 484 12.33 -22.21 4.00
N LEU A 485 12.03 -22.57 5.24
CA LEU A 485 11.99 -21.65 6.37
C LEU A 485 13.41 -21.49 6.92
N VAL A 486 13.91 -20.27 6.98
CA VAL A 486 15.24 -19.98 7.54
C VAL A 486 15.09 -19.56 8.99
N ILE A 487 15.87 -20.15 9.89
CA ILE A 487 15.94 -19.79 11.30
C ILE A 487 17.28 -19.13 11.59
N VAL A 488 17.25 -17.91 12.13
CA VAL A 488 18.47 -17.14 12.40
C VAL A 488 18.45 -16.64 13.84
N PRO A 489 19.38 -17.08 14.71
CA PRO A 489 19.55 -16.54 16.04
C PRO A 489 19.81 -15.03 16.01
N HIS A 490 19.27 -14.30 16.99
CA HIS A 490 19.48 -12.85 17.09
C HIS A 490 20.96 -12.43 17.12
N SER A 491 21.83 -13.29 17.68
CA SER A 491 23.28 -13.07 17.76
C SER A 491 24.00 -13.12 16.42
N GLU A 492 23.47 -13.86 15.44
CA GLU A 492 24.07 -14.04 14.11
C GLU A 492 23.27 -13.33 13.00
N LEU A 493 22.12 -12.72 13.34
CA LEU A 493 21.24 -12.02 12.40
C LEU A 493 21.95 -10.96 11.56
N GLY A 494 22.78 -10.12 12.19
CA GLY A 494 23.55 -9.09 11.49
C GLY A 494 24.57 -9.69 10.51
N THR A 495 25.23 -10.78 10.91
CA THR A 495 26.21 -11.50 10.07
C THR A 495 25.51 -12.15 8.88
N TYR A 496 24.43 -12.88 9.12
CA TYR A 496 23.65 -13.56 8.07
C TYR A 496 23.17 -12.56 7.01
N LEU A 497 22.50 -11.48 7.45
CA LEU A 497 22.00 -10.44 6.54
C LEU A 497 23.13 -9.71 5.79
N ALA A 498 24.34 -9.61 6.37
CA ALA A 498 25.49 -9.02 5.70
C ALA A 498 26.01 -9.91 4.57
N THR A 499 26.04 -11.23 4.80
CA THR A 499 26.39 -12.23 3.78
C THR A 499 25.38 -12.19 2.63
N CYS A 500 24.08 -12.17 2.94
CA CYS A 500 23.01 -12.07 1.93
C CYS A 500 23.02 -10.74 1.17
N GLY A 501 23.44 -9.65 1.82
CA GLY A 501 23.34 -8.28 1.30
C GLY A 501 24.49 -7.81 0.41
N SER A 502 25.47 -8.65 0.11
CA SER A 502 26.64 -8.28 -0.72
C SER A 502 26.24 -7.82 -2.14
N SER A 503 25.13 -8.33 -2.69
CA SER A 503 24.55 -7.94 -3.98
C SER A 503 23.54 -6.77 -3.89
N ASN A 504 22.85 -6.58 -2.75
CA ASN A 504 21.75 -5.61 -2.60
C ASN A 504 21.58 -5.01 -1.19
N ALA A 505 22.65 -4.42 -0.64
CA ALA A 505 22.65 -3.84 0.72
C ALA A 505 21.52 -2.82 0.99
N SER A 506 21.00 -2.15 -0.03
CA SER A 506 19.93 -1.14 0.13
C SER A 506 18.58 -1.77 0.54
N ALA A 507 18.26 -2.97 0.03
CA ALA A 507 17.00 -3.65 0.36
C ALA A 507 17.04 -4.19 1.80
N THR A 508 18.15 -4.82 2.19
CA THR A 508 18.39 -5.32 3.54
C THR A 508 18.34 -4.21 4.59
N ILE A 509 19.01 -3.08 4.34
CA ILE A 509 18.99 -1.91 5.24
C ILE A 509 17.59 -1.30 5.27
N GLY A 510 16.89 -1.22 4.14
CA GLY A 510 15.52 -0.72 4.06
C GLY A 510 14.53 -1.55 4.88
N TYR A 511 14.65 -2.89 4.82
CA TYR A 511 13.86 -3.82 5.64
C TYR A 511 14.09 -3.59 7.13
N LEU A 512 15.34 -3.59 7.57
CA LEU A 512 15.69 -3.35 8.98
C LEU A 512 15.23 -1.97 9.44
N ALA A 513 15.45 -0.91 8.67
CA ALA A 513 15.04 0.44 9.02
C ALA A 513 13.51 0.57 9.17
N LYS A 514 12.73 -0.09 8.30
CA LYS A 514 11.27 -0.16 8.41
C LYS A 514 10.86 -0.87 9.71
N PHE A 515 11.52 -1.97 10.06
CA PHE A 515 11.21 -2.73 11.27
C PHE A 515 11.63 -1.99 12.55
N CYS A 516 12.79 -1.34 12.54
CA CYS A 516 13.27 -0.45 13.61
C CYS A 516 12.32 0.72 13.86
N SER A 517 11.55 1.13 12.85
CA SER A 517 10.58 2.23 12.95
C SER A 517 9.27 1.85 13.65
N LEU A 518 9.06 0.55 13.96
CA LEU A 518 7.90 0.07 14.71
C LEU A 518 8.11 0.28 16.22
N LEU A 519 7.05 0.63 16.96
CA LEU A 519 7.08 0.78 18.43
C LEU A 519 7.50 -0.52 19.16
N THR A 520 7.42 -1.65 18.47
CA THR A 520 7.75 -3.00 18.92
C THR A 520 9.11 -3.49 18.42
N ALA A 521 9.94 -2.60 17.85
CA ALA A 521 11.26 -2.98 17.35
C ALA A 521 12.12 -3.63 18.44
N LYS A 522 12.51 -4.89 18.22
CA LYS A 522 13.28 -5.67 19.19
C LYS A 522 14.77 -5.26 19.12
N GLN A 523 15.45 -5.17 20.27
CA GLN A 523 16.80 -4.62 20.42
C GLN A 523 17.85 -5.26 19.48
N HIS A 524 17.77 -6.57 19.25
CA HIS A 524 18.73 -7.29 18.38
C HIS A 524 18.67 -6.86 16.92
N MET A 525 17.52 -6.39 16.41
CA MET A 525 17.45 -5.87 15.04
C MET A 525 18.27 -4.59 14.89
N LEU A 526 18.41 -3.84 15.98
CA LEU A 526 19.20 -2.61 16.05
C LEU A 526 20.70 -2.95 16.07
N ASP A 527 21.05 -3.98 16.84
CA ASP A 527 22.42 -4.49 16.90
C ASP A 527 22.82 -5.11 15.54
N ALA A 528 21.92 -5.83 14.87
CA ALA A 528 22.12 -6.33 13.50
C ALA A 528 22.32 -5.19 12.49
N MET A 529 21.50 -4.13 12.55
CA MET A 529 21.67 -2.95 11.71
C MET A 529 23.00 -2.23 11.97
N SER A 530 23.43 -2.15 13.24
CA SER A 530 24.75 -1.62 13.62
C SER A 530 25.88 -2.44 13.02
N HIS A 531 25.81 -3.78 13.10
CA HIS A 531 26.80 -4.69 12.51
C HIS A 531 26.91 -4.52 10.99
N LEU A 532 25.79 -4.45 10.28
CA LEU A 532 25.74 -4.22 8.83
C LEU A 532 26.43 -2.91 8.43
N CYS A 533 26.20 -1.83 9.17
CA CYS A 533 26.83 -0.55 8.89
C CYS A 533 28.33 -0.53 9.22
N ARG A 534 28.79 -1.33 10.18
CA ARG A 534 30.21 -1.44 10.57
C ARG A 534 31.02 -2.32 9.60
N GLY A 535 30.40 -3.34 9.00
CA GLY A 535 31.06 -4.38 8.21
C GLY A 535 31.45 -4.02 6.78
N GLN A 536 31.20 -2.80 6.27
CA GLN A 536 31.52 -2.44 4.89
C GLN A 536 32.90 -1.73 4.75
N PRO A 537 33.90 -2.36 4.12
CA PRO A 537 35.19 -1.75 3.87
C PRO A 537 35.17 -0.97 2.56
N SER A 538 34.67 0.27 2.57
CA SER A 538 35.23 1.37 1.74
C SER A 538 34.39 2.64 1.85
N ARG A 539 35.07 3.76 2.08
CA ARG A 539 34.53 5.14 2.03
C ARG A 539 34.06 5.57 0.62
N THR A 540 34.02 4.67 -0.37
CA THR A 540 33.72 4.99 -1.77
C THR A 540 32.48 4.28 -2.31
N GLY A 541 32.03 3.16 -1.71
CA GLY A 541 30.83 2.43 -2.16
C GLY A 541 29.49 3.06 -1.69
N LEU A 542 29.50 3.75 -0.55
CA LEU A 542 28.30 4.40 0.02
C LEU A 542 27.89 5.70 -0.68
N ALA A 543 28.75 6.29 -1.52
CA ALA A 543 28.40 7.46 -2.31
C ALA A 543 27.30 7.17 -3.36
N GLY A 544 26.99 5.89 -3.61
CA GLY A 544 25.91 5.43 -4.49
C GLY A 544 24.78 4.68 -3.79
N VAL A 545 24.87 4.41 -2.48
CA VAL A 545 23.75 3.78 -1.75
C VAL A 545 22.71 4.86 -1.51
N ASN A 546 21.63 4.81 -2.28
CA ASN A 546 20.47 5.67 -2.14
C ASN A 546 19.76 5.37 -0.79
N LEU A 547 20.33 5.84 0.31
CA LEU A 547 19.71 5.92 1.65
C LEU A 547 18.47 6.84 1.67
N ALA A 548 18.09 7.40 0.52
CA ALA A 548 16.91 8.24 0.28
C ALA A 548 15.56 7.60 0.70
N ASN A 549 15.55 6.32 1.05
CA ASN A 549 14.36 5.57 1.49
C ASN A 549 14.28 5.32 3.01
N LEU A 550 15.14 5.94 3.82
CA LEU A 550 14.97 5.88 5.28
C LEU A 550 13.64 6.55 5.67
N PRO A 551 12.77 5.89 6.47
CA PRO A 551 11.53 6.49 6.95
C PRO A 551 11.78 7.83 7.65
N ALA A 552 10.89 8.81 7.47
CA ALA A 552 11.07 10.15 8.04
C ALA A 552 11.19 10.15 9.59
N ASN A 553 10.61 9.16 10.26
CA ASN A 553 10.67 8.95 11.71
C ASN A 553 11.91 8.18 12.18
N PHE A 554 12.71 7.63 11.26
CA PHE A 554 13.90 6.83 11.59
C PHE A 554 14.90 7.63 12.43
N VAL A 555 15.10 8.91 12.10
CA VAL A 555 16.01 9.80 12.83
C VAL A 555 15.57 10.00 14.26
N ASP A 556 14.30 10.34 14.48
CA ASP A 556 13.79 10.60 15.82
C ASP A 556 13.84 9.34 16.68
N TRP A 557 13.61 8.18 16.05
CA TRP A 557 13.77 6.89 16.70
C TRP A 557 15.24 6.57 17.01
N ALA A 558 16.14 6.66 16.04
CA ALA A 558 17.56 6.34 16.21
C ALA A 558 18.21 7.21 17.27
N MET A 559 17.83 8.50 17.31
CA MET A 559 18.26 9.42 18.35
C MET A 559 17.73 9.01 19.73
N ARG A 560 16.44 8.66 19.86
CA ARG A 560 15.89 8.14 21.14
C ARG A 560 16.58 6.87 21.60
N TRP A 561 16.92 5.96 20.69
CA TRP A 561 17.65 4.74 21.03
C TRP A 561 19.08 5.06 21.49
N LEU A 562 19.80 5.93 20.78
CA LEU A 562 21.14 6.40 21.20
C LEU A 562 21.10 7.08 22.58
N ASP A 563 20.02 7.80 22.90
CA ASP A 563 19.82 8.43 24.21
C ASP A 563 19.70 7.38 25.34
N THR A 564 19.27 6.15 25.04
CA THR A 564 19.22 5.04 26.02
C THR A 564 20.57 4.32 26.24
N ARG A 565 21.57 4.56 25.37
CA ARG A 565 22.88 3.90 25.44
C ARG A 565 23.87 4.62 26.36
N PRO A 566 24.89 3.93 26.91
CA PRO A 566 25.98 4.56 27.66
C PRO A 566 26.70 5.65 26.85
N GLU A 567 27.28 6.64 27.54
CA GLU A 567 27.93 7.80 26.90
C GLU A 567 29.09 7.42 25.96
N SER A 568 29.86 6.38 26.31
CA SER A 568 30.95 5.86 25.50
C SER A 568 30.48 5.33 24.14
N GLU A 569 29.45 4.47 24.15
CA GLU A 569 28.85 3.92 22.93
C GLU A 569 28.17 5.02 22.12
N ARG A 570 27.41 5.90 22.79
CA ARG A 570 26.72 7.02 22.14
C ARG A 570 27.71 7.94 21.39
N SER A 571 28.84 8.26 22.02
CA SER A 571 29.90 9.09 21.42
C SER A 571 30.57 8.39 20.23
N GLU A 572 30.85 7.09 20.33
CA GLU A 572 31.39 6.28 19.23
C GLU A 572 30.43 6.25 18.03
N HIS A 573 29.14 5.99 18.28
CA HIS A 573 28.10 5.97 17.24
C HIS A 573 27.91 7.35 16.60
N TYR A 574 27.98 8.44 17.38
CA TYR A 574 27.93 9.80 16.84
C TYR A 574 29.12 10.14 15.93
N GLN A 575 30.32 9.64 16.22
CA GLN A 575 31.51 9.91 15.41
C GLN A 575 31.58 9.05 14.14
N ASN A 576 31.12 7.80 14.22
CA ASN A 576 31.30 6.83 13.14
C ASN A 576 30.06 6.64 12.25
N TRP A 577 28.85 6.75 12.81
CA TRP A 577 27.61 6.38 12.11
C TRP A 577 26.91 7.58 11.46
N ILE A 578 26.74 8.67 12.19
CA ILE A 578 25.98 9.84 11.71
C ILE A 578 26.59 10.49 10.45
N PRO A 579 27.92 10.66 10.31
CA PRO A 579 28.51 11.19 9.07
C PRO A 579 28.24 10.33 7.83
N ILE A 580 28.03 9.03 8.00
CA ILE A 580 27.71 8.09 6.90
C ILE A 580 26.24 8.20 6.50
N LEU A 581 25.34 8.43 7.46
CA LEU A 581 23.90 8.52 7.22
C LEU A 581 23.45 9.90 6.72
N LEU A 582 24.13 10.99 7.12
CA LEU A 582 23.76 12.37 6.79
C LEU A 582 23.54 12.66 5.30
N PRO A 583 24.39 12.17 4.36
CA PRO A 583 24.17 12.35 2.92
C PRO A 583 22.90 11.70 2.38
N GLY A 584 22.40 10.66 3.06
CA GLY A 584 21.19 9.92 2.69
C GLY A 584 19.87 10.68 2.88
N TYR A 585 19.89 11.80 3.60
CA TYR A 585 18.68 12.57 3.89
C TYR A 585 18.40 13.64 2.84
N PRO A 586 17.21 13.66 2.20
CA PRO A 586 16.92 14.63 1.14
C PRO A 586 16.69 16.05 1.66
N SER A 587 16.15 16.23 2.87
CA SER A 587 15.90 17.56 3.45
C SER A 587 17.13 18.13 4.13
N PHE A 588 17.47 19.38 3.82
CA PHE A 588 18.52 20.12 4.52
C PHE A 588 18.14 20.41 5.98
N SER A 589 16.87 20.73 6.22
CA SER A 589 16.30 20.89 7.57
C SER A 589 16.58 19.68 8.47
N ASP A 590 16.32 18.47 7.97
CA ASP A 590 16.55 17.24 8.74
C ASP A 590 18.04 17.01 9.05
N ARG A 591 18.93 17.23 8.07
CA ARG A 591 20.40 17.12 8.28
C ARG A 591 20.87 18.05 9.40
N ILE A 592 20.43 19.31 9.38
CA ILE A 592 20.83 20.28 10.40
C ILE A 592 20.22 19.96 11.76
N ARG A 593 18.96 19.47 11.83
CA ARG A 593 18.35 19.02 13.10
C ARG A 593 19.18 17.92 13.77
N ILE A 594 19.68 16.95 12.99
CA ILE A 594 20.57 15.90 13.49
C ILE A 594 21.88 16.49 14.03
N ILE A 595 22.50 17.40 13.27
CA ILE A 595 23.77 18.04 13.65
C ILE A 595 23.62 18.92 14.91
N GLN A 596 22.48 19.57 15.09
CA GLN A 596 22.19 20.35 16.30
C GLN A 596 22.07 19.45 17.55
N ARG A 597 21.45 18.27 17.43
CA ARG A 597 21.36 17.30 18.52
C ARG A 597 22.73 16.71 18.90
N LEU A 598 23.63 16.52 17.92
CA LEU A 598 25.04 16.17 18.18
C LEU A 598 25.77 17.19 19.05
N SER A 599 25.35 18.46 18.98
CA SER A 599 25.98 19.54 19.76
C SER A 599 25.45 19.65 21.18
N HIS A 600 24.33 18.98 21.50
CA HIS A 600 23.65 19.03 22.81
C HIS A 600 23.07 17.66 23.22
N PRO A 601 23.89 16.71 23.69
CA PRO A 601 23.43 15.37 24.05
C PRO A 601 22.46 15.34 25.25
N THR A 602 22.46 16.37 26.10
CA THR A 602 21.54 16.55 27.23
C THR A 602 21.30 18.05 27.44
N GLY A 603 20.05 18.44 27.66
CA GLY A 603 19.65 19.84 27.78
C GLY A 603 20.32 20.58 28.94
N ASN A 604 20.60 21.87 28.71
CA ASN A 604 20.98 22.93 29.67
C ASN A 604 22.46 23.33 29.84
N VAL A 605 23.29 23.22 28.81
CA VAL A 605 24.55 24.00 28.73
C VAL A 605 24.62 24.74 27.39
N ALA A 606 25.08 26.00 27.45
CA ALA A 606 25.17 26.94 26.32
C ALA A 606 25.92 26.35 25.10
N PRO A 607 25.58 26.78 23.86
CA PRO A 607 26.12 26.22 22.63
C PRO A 607 27.57 26.68 22.42
N THR A 608 28.52 25.86 22.85
CA THR A 608 29.88 25.90 22.30
C THR A 608 30.02 24.77 21.29
N SER A 609 30.10 25.18 20.03
CA SER A 609 30.15 24.36 18.83
C SER A 609 31.19 23.25 18.92
N SER A 610 30.74 21.98 18.86
CA SER A 610 31.65 20.86 18.62
C SER A 610 32.34 21.08 17.26
N PRO A 611 33.68 20.95 17.16
CA PRO A 611 34.40 21.09 15.88
C PRO A 611 33.85 20.17 14.78
N LEU A 612 33.31 19.00 15.17
CA LEU A 612 32.65 18.07 14.26
C LEU A 612 31.32 18.63 13.72
N ALA A 613 30.51 19.25 14.58
CA ALA A 613 29.23 19.83 14.18
C ALA A 613 29.41 21.00 13.19
N LEU A 614 30.42 21.84 13.38
CA LEU A 614 30.76 22.91 12.42
C LEU A 614 31.20 22.34 11.07
N LYS A 615 32.03 21.30 11.07
CA LYS A 615 32.47 20.61 9.86
C LYS A 615 31.29 19.99 9.09
N LEU A 616 30.40 19.28 9.78
CA LEU A 616 29.21 18.66 9.18
C LEU A 616 28.21 19.70 8.67
N THR A 617 28.05 20.82 9.38
CA THR A 617 27.21 21.95 8.95
C THR A 617 27.75 22.55 7.64
N ARG A 618 29.06 22.82 7.57
CA ARG A 618 29.70 23.37 6.37
C ARG A 618 29.61 22.42 5.17
N GLN A 619 29.75 21.12 5.39
CA GLN A 619 29.54 20.10 4.34
C GLN A 619 28.09 20.09 3.86
N SER A 620 27.13 20.05 4.80
CA SER A 620 25.70 20.04 4.47
C SER A 620 25.26 21.26 3.68
N ILE A 621 25.79 22.45 3.99
CA ILE A 621 25.53 23.69 3.23
C ILE A 621 26.08 23.56 1.80
N THR A 622 27.29 23.02 1.64
CA THR A 622 27.93 22.84 0.32
C THR A 622 27.12 21.88 -0.56
N ASP A 623 26.71 20.74 0.01
CA ASP A 623 25.90 19.73 -0.68
C ASP A 623 24.49 20.27 -1.03
N PHE A 624 23.92 21.10 -0.16
CA PHE A 624 22.63 21.74 -0.42
C PHE A 624 22.70 22.71 -1.60
N ILE A 625 23.77 23.51 -1.69
CA ILE A 625 23.98 24.46 -2.80
C ILE A 625 24.15 23.72 -4.14
N SER A 626 24.76 22.53 -4.13
CA SER A 626 24.98 21.72 -5.34
C SER A 626 23.76 20.92 -5.81
N THR A 627 22.67 20.93 -5.04
CA THR A 627 21.44 20.18 -5.36
C THR A 627 20.77 20.71 -6.64
N LEU A 628 20.24 19.80 -7.48
CA LEU A 628 19.63 20.12 -8.78
C LEU A 628 18.14 20.53 -8.71
N GLY A 629 17.44 20.24 -7.60
CA GLY A 629 16.01 20.50 -7.42
C GLY A 629 15.66 21.76 -6.59
N PRO A 630 14.40 22.24 -6.64
CA PRO A 630 13.96 23.35 -5.81
C PRO A 630 13.87 22.92 -4.33
N PRO A 631 14.41 23.74 -3.40
CA PRO A 631 14.42 23.41 -1.97
C PRO A 631 13.04 23.53 -1.34
N ALA A 632 12.84 22.88 -0.18
CA ALA A 632 11.62 23.03 0.60
C ALA A 632 11.55 24.43 1.24
N ALA A 633 10.34 24.87 1.59
CA ALA A 633 10.15 26.17 2.25
C ALA A 633 10.87 26.23 3.61
N GLU A 634 10.84 25.12 4.37
CA GLU A 634 11.47 25.00 5.69
C GLU A 634 12.99 25.14 5.64
N ASP A 635 13.62 24.66 4.56
CA ASP A 635 15.07 24.75 4.37
C ASP A 635 15.54 26.22 4.36
N GLY A 636 14.68 27.16 3.93
CA GLY A 636 14.98 28.59 3.89
C GLY A 636 15.20 29.20 5.27
N ASN A 637 14.48 28.74 6.29
CA ASN A 637 14.72 29.16 7.67
C ASN A 637 16.04 28.54 8.18
N VAL A 638 16.16 27.22 8.04
CA VAL A 638 17.25 26.47 8.65
C VAL A 638 18.62 26.84 8.07
N ILE A 639 18.69 27.13 6.76
CA ILE A 639 19.95 27.50 6.09
C ILE A 639 20.54 28.81 6.63
N VAL A 640 19.71 29.81 6.90
CA VAL A 640 20.19 31.10 7.43
C VAL A 640 20.73 30.89 8.84
N SER A 641 19.99 30.18 9.70
CA SER A 641 20.46 29.84 11.04
C SER A 641 21.76 29.03 11.02
N ALA A 642 21.89 28.05 10.11
CA ALA A 642 23.09 27.24 9.96
C ALA A 642 24.31 28.09 9.56
N VAL A 643 24.14 29.03 8.61
CA VAL A 643 25.21 29.95 8.18
C VAL A 643 25.68 30.85 9.33
N PHE A 644 24.76 31.41 10.12
CA PHE A 644 25.13 32.21 11.30
C PHE A 644 25.83 31.36 12.39
N THR A 645 25.50 30.06 12.50
CA THR A 645 26.12 29.14 13.47
C THR A 645 27.59 28.85 13.16
N LEU A 646 28.02 28.98 11.89
CA LEU A 646 29.43 28.81 11.50
C LEU A 646 30.35 29.86 12.14
N ASN A 647 29.80 31.00 12.57
CA ASN A 647 30.54 32.10 13.19
C ASN A 647 31.75 32.59 12.36
N ASP A 648 31.61 32.56 11.03
CA ASP A 648 32.61 33.07 10.08
C ASP A 648 32.63 34.61 10.05
N SER A 649 33.68 35.21 9.47
CA SER A 649 33.74 36.66 9.27
C SER A 649 32.51 37.19 8.51
N TRP A 650 32.09 38.44 8.76
CA TRP A 650 30.93 39.02 8.08
C TRP A 650 31.09 39.01 6.55
N ASN A 651 32.29 39.21 6.01
CA ASN A 651 32.54 39.15 4.57
C ASN A 651 32.23 37.76 3.99
N ASN A 652 32.66 36.70 4.67
CA ASN A 652 32.37 35.33 4.24
C ASN A 652 30.89 34.98 4.41
N THR A 653 30.28 35.39 5.52
CA THR A 653 28.87 35.19 5.82
C THR A 653 27.96 35.89 4.80
N SER A 654 28.22 37.17 4.51
CA SER A 654 27.45 37.95 3.53
C SER A 654 27.61 37.42 2.11
N ALA A 655 28.82 37.02 1.70
CA ALA A 655 29.05 36.39 0.40
C ALA A 655 28.30 35.06 0.26
N LEU A 656 28.31 34.22 1.31
CA LEU A 656 27.61 32.93 1.31
C LEU A 656 26.09 33.10 1.26
N LEU A 657 25.51 33.99 2.07
CA LEU A 657 24.08 34.30 2.03
C LEU A 657 23.64 34.84 0.66
N THR A 658 24.46 35.71 0.05
CA THR A 658 24.18 36.24 -1.30
C THR A 658 24.24 35.13 -2.36
N SER A 659 25.24 34.26 -2.30
CA SER A 659 25.40 33.12 -3.22
C SER A 659 24.21 32.16 -3.14
N ILE A 660 23.78 31.81 -1.92
CA ILE A 660 22.60 30.95 -1.68
C ILE A 660 21.34 31.61 -2.25
N PHE A 661 21.14 32.90 -1.96
CA PHE A 661 20.00 33.65 -2.46
C PHE A 661 19.97 33.71 -3.99
N ASP A 662 21.13 33.91 -4.64
CA ASP A 662 21.25 34.00 -6.09
C ASP A 662 20.95 32.67 -6.78
N ARG A 663 21.51 31.58 -6.26
CA ARG A 663 21.27 30.23 -6.76
C ARG A 663 19.79 29.89 -6.77
N PHE A 664 19.10 30.07 -5.64
CA PHE A 664 17.68 29.73 -5.53
C PHE A 664 16.74 30.80 -6.11
N SER A 665 17.27 32.00 -6.37
CA SER A 665 16.60 33.01 -7.18
C SER A 665 16.48 32.58 -8.64
N GLN A 666 17.51 31.96 -9.20
CA GLN A 666 17.50 31.41 -10.56
C GLN A 666 16.58 30.17 -10.66
N ALA A 667 16.52 29.35 -9.62
CA ALA A 667 15.65 28.17 -9.55
C ALA A 667 14.16 28.48 -9.30
N ASN A 668 13.77 29.76 -9.23
CA ASN A 668 12.41 30.23 -8.93
C ASN A 668 11.78 29.64 -7.65
N ALA A 669 12.60 29.44 -6.60
CA ALA A 669 12.16 28.85 -5.32
C ALA A 669 11.53 29.90 -4.39
N VAL A 670 10.38 30.45 -4.77
CA VAL A 670 9.80 31.63 -4.10
C VAL A 670 9.50 31.42 -2.61
N THR A 671 8.96 30.27 -2.24
CA THR A 671 8.63 29.95 -0.82
C THR A 671 9.87 29.87 0.05
N PHE A 672 10.93 29.22 -0.43
CA PHE A 672 12.23 29.18 0.22
C PHE A 672 12.80 30.58 0.44
N LEU A 673 12.75 31.45 -0.58
CA LEU A 673 13.30 32.81 -0.50
C LEU A 673 12.53 33.69 0.52
N ILE A 674 11.20 33.54 0.62
CA ILE A 674 10.42 34.26 1.64
C ILE A 674 10.84 33.82 3.05
N GLN A 675 10.98 32.52 3.29
CA GLN A 675 11.42 32.00 4.59
C GLN A 675 12.87 32.39 4.91
N PHE A 676 13.75 32.38 3.92
CA PHE A 676 15.12 32.88 4.01
C PHE A 676 15.17 34.33 4.46
N LEU A 677 14.44 35.23 3.79
CA LEU A 677 14.42 36.66 4.13
C LEU A 677 13.77 36.92 5.50
N SER A 678 12.72 36.18 5.84
CA SER A 678 12.06 36.26 7.15
C SER A 678 13.01 35.87 8.28
N GLN A 679 13.72 34.73 8.15
CA GLN A 679 14.66 34.28 9.17
C GLN A 679 15.88 35.20 9.26
N PHE A 680 16.39 35.67 8.12
CA PHE A 680 17.50 36.62 8.11
C PHE A 680 17.13 37.90 8.87
N LYS A 681 15.92 38.44 8.68
CA LYS A 681 15.42 39.57 9.47
C LYS A 681 15.34 39.27 10.96
N ALA A 682 14.82 38.09 11.34
CA ALA A 682 14.72 37.71 12.75
C ALA A 682 16.10 37.72 13.43
N LEU A 683 17.11 37.18 12.75
CA LEU A 683 18.49 37.15 13.23
C LEU A 683 19.15 38.54 13.26
N VAL A 684 18.86 39.41 12.28
CA VAL A 684 19.30 40.82 12.30
C VAL A 684 18.83 41.55 13.56
N ARG A 685 17.62 41.25 14.05
CA ARG A 685 17.07 41.86 15.28
C ARG A 685 17.63 41.28 16.57
N SER A 686 18.12 40.04 16.54
CA SER A 686 18.61 39.33 17.73
C SER A 686 20.13 39.33 17.88
N THR A 687 20.90 39.83 16.89
CA THR A 687 22.37 39.77 16.93
C THR A 687 22.95 40.82 17.88
N SER A 688 23.84 40.38 18.80
CA SER A 688 24.64 41.29 19.62
C SER A 688 25.70 41.99 18.76
N THR A 689 26.06 43.21 19.13
CA THR A 689 27.00 44.09 18.42
C THR A 689 28.44 43.57 18.33
N GLU A 690 28.78 42.44 18.96
CA GLU A 690 30.15 41.94 19.07
C GLU A 690 30.60 41.09 17.87
N THR A 691 29.68 40.45 17.13
CA THR A 691 30.04 39.47 16.08
C THR A 691 29.65 39.91 14.66
N PHE A 692 28.49 40.56 14.51
CA PHE A 692 27.98 40.99 13.21
C PHE A 692 27.46 42.43 13.28
N PRO A 693 27.98 43.37 12.44
CA PRO A 693 27.52 44.77 12.47
C PRO A 693 26.05 44.91 12.00
N VAL A 694 25.16 45.39 12.87
CA VAL A 694 23.72 45.57 12.61
C VAL A 694 23.44 46.43 11.36
N ALA A 695 24.24 47.47 11.13
CA ALA A 695 24.11 48.33 9.96
C ALA A 695 24.38 47.54 8.65
N SER A 696 25.46 46.76 8.62
CA SER A 696 25.85 45.98 7.45
C SER A 696 24.88 44.83 7.15
N THR A 697 24.37 44.16 8.19
CA THR A 697 23.38 43.08 8.05
C THR A 697 22.03 43.61 7.55
N THR A 698 21.61 44.77 8.06
CA THR A 698 20.39 45.47 7.60
C THR A 698 20.51 45.92 6.14
N VAL A 699 21.67 46.44 5.72
CA VAL A 699 21.91 46.83 4.32
C VAL A 699 21.82 45.62 3.39
N LEU A 700 22.43 44.49 3.76
CA LEU A 700 22.34 43.26 2.96
C LEU A 700 20.89 42.77 2.84
N TRP A 701 20.14 42.75 3.95
CA TRP A 701 18.73 42.35 3.93
C TRP A 701 17.88 43.26 3.00
N LYS A 702 18.10 44.58 3.05
CA LYS A 702 17.41 45.56 2.18
C LYS A 702 17.72 45.27 0.70
N ASN A 703 18.99 45.00 0.36
CA ASN A 703 19.41 44.68 -1.00
C ASN A 703 18.74 43.38 -1.52
N LEU A 704 18.84 42.28 -0.77
CA LEU A 704 18.24 41.00 -1.17
C LEU A 704 16.70 41.11 -1.29
N SER A 705 16.05 41.85 -0.40
CA SER A 705 14.61 42.10 -0.44
C SER A 705 14.20 42.92 -1.65
N SER A 706 14.97 43.95 -2.03
CA SER A 706 14.76 44.72 -3.26
C SER A 706 14.82 43.83 -4.49
N ARG A 707 15.84 42.98 -4.59
CA ARG A 707 15.98 41.98 -5.67
C ARG A 707 14.83 40.97 -5.69
N PHE A 708 14.27 40.63 -4.52
CA PHE A 708 13.08 39.80 -4.46
C PHE A 708 11.85 40.49 -5.07
N CYS A 709 11.67 41.78 -4.79
CA CYS A 709 10.56 42.59 -5.30
C CYS A 709 10.61 42.81 -6.83
N GLU A 710 11.76 42.56 -7.48
CA GLU A 710 11.91 42.64 -8.95
C GLU A 710 11.17 41.54 -9.71
N ARG A 711 10.67 40.49 -9.04
CA ARG A 711 9.89 39.41 -9.66
C ARG A 711 8.51 39.86 -10.17
N ASN A 712 7.96 39.15 -11.16
CA ASN A 712 6.58 39.36 -11.62
C ASN A 712 5.61 38.82 -10.56
N PRO A 713 4.59 39.60 -10.13
CA PRO A 713 3.60 39.15 -9.13
C PRO A 713 2.92 37.81 -9.45
N THR A 714 2.69 37.49 -10.72
CA THR A 714 2.11 36.21 -11.14
C THR A 714 3.09 35.04 -10.96
N SER A 715 4.37 35.23 -11.30
CA SER A 715 5.40 34.21 -11.10
C SER A 715 5.78 34.01 -9.63
N MET A 716 5.43 34.96 -8.74
CA MET A 716 5.63 34.81 -7.30
C MET A 716 4.67 33.81 -6.68
N ILE A 717 3.51 33.57 -7.27
CA ILE A 717 2.48 32.69 -6.68
C ILE A 717 2.45 31.31 -7.33
N THR A 718 2.94 31.16 -8.55
CA THR A 718 2.94 29.89 -9.30
C THR A 718 4.35 29.36 -9.57
N SER A 719 4.57 28.05 -9.40
CA SER A 719 5.78 27.36 -9.88
C SER A 719 5.59 26.89 -11.32
N THR A 720 6.61 27.05 -12.17
CA THR A 720 6.62 26.67 -13.59
C THR A 720 7.07 25.22 -13.84
N ASN A 721 7.17 24.38 -12.81
CA ASN A 721 7.72 23.02 -12.96
C ASN A 721 6.62 21.96 -13.07
N ALA A 722 6.17 21.69 -14.29
CA ALA A 722 5.76 20.36 -14.74
C ALA A 722 5.63 20.36 -16.27
N THR A 723 6.52 19.61 -16.93
CA THR A 723 6.23 19.02 -18.24
C THR A 723 4.94 18.20 -18.10
N ASN A 724 3.91 18.56 -18.86
CA ASN A 724 2.59 17.92 -18.94
C ASN A 724 1.69 18.02 -17.69
N SER A 725 0.93 19.12 -17.55
CA SER A 725 -0.52 19.12 -17.24
C SER A 725 -1.03 20.54 -16.96
N SER A 726 -2.33 20.74 -17.21
CA SER A 726 -3.08 21.99 -17.22
C SER A 726 -3.34 22.66 -15.86
N GLU A 727 -2.52 22.42 -14.83
CA GLU A 727 -2.76 22.96 -13.48
C GLU A 727 -1.58 23.82 -12.98
N ARG A 728 -1.76 25.15 -13.07
CA ARG A 728 -0.90 26.11 -12.33
C ARG A 728 -1.19 25.97 -10.84
N ARG A 729 -0.33 25.28 -10.09
CA ARG A 729 -0.45 25.15 -8.63
C ARG A 729 0.09 26.42 -7.95
N VAL A 730 -0.74 27.02 -7.09
CA VAL A 730 -0.31 28.11 -6.21
C VAL A 730 0.62 27.53 -5.15
N VAL A 731 1.86 28.03 -5.08
CA VAL A 731 2.94 27.48 -4.20
C VAL A 731 3.17 28.36 -2.98
N VAL A 732 2.92 29.68 -3.08
CA VAL A 732 3.05 30.63 -1.97
C VAL A 732 1.69 30.81 -1.29
N THR A 733 1.67 30.96 0.04
CA THR A 733 0.44 31.27 0.77
C THR A 733 0.23 32.79 0.88
N PRO A 734 -1.03 33.27 0.86
CA PRO A 734 -1.34 34.69 1.03
C PRO A 734 -0.72 35.29 2.32
N ARG A 735 -0.75 34.51 3.40
CA ARG A 735 -0.19 34.88 4.70
C ARG A 735 1.33 35.07 4.66
N ALA A 736 2.07 34.20 3.96
CA ALA A 736 3.52 34.31 3.85
C ALA A 736 3.94 35.58 3.10
N LEU A 737 3.25 35.90 2.00
CA LEU A 737 3.55 37.11 1.23
C LEU A 737 3.15 38.39 1.98
N ALA A 738 2.01 38.37 2.70
CA ALA A 738 1.60 39.48 3.55
C ALA A 738 2.59 39.72 4.71
N GLY A 739 3.12 38.63 5.29
CA GLY A 739 4.20 38.68 6.29
C GLY A 739 5.44 39.38 5.74
N PHE A 740 5.91 38.97 4.55
CA PHE A 740 7.04 39.60 3.88
C PHE A 740 6.80 41.10 3.57
N ALA A 741 5.61 41.47 3.10
CA ALA A 741 5.29 42.88 2.87
C ALA A 741 5.35 43.71 4.16
N CYS A 742 4.85 43.16 5.27
CA CYS A 742 5.03 43.78 6.57
C CYS A 742 6.50 43.82 7.00
N ASP A 743 7.31 42.84 6.58
CA ASP A 743 8.73 42.85 6.87
C ASP A 743 9.48 43.99 6.19
N LEU A 744 9.10 44.32 4.95
CA LEU A 744 9.57 45.50 4.22
C LEU A 744 9.22 46.79 4.97
N HIS A 745 8.01 46.88 5.54
CA HIS A 745 7.59 48.04 6.32
C HIS A 745 8.46 48.24 7.56
N ASP A 746 8.65 47.19 8.37
CA ASP A 746 9.33 47.31 9.64
C ASP A 746 10.80 47.78 9.53
N LEU A 747 11.46 47.55 8.39
CA LEU A 747 12.87 47.91 8.15
C LEU A 747 13.03 49.17 7.26
N SER A 748 11.93 49.86 6.95
CA SER A 748 11.92 51.09 6.12
C SER A 748 12.24 52.39 6.90
N ALA A 749 12.86 52.32 8.08
CA ALA A 749 13.00 53.45 9.02
C ALA A 749 13.93 54.62 8.56
N ASP A 750 14.69 54.46 7.47
CA ASP A 750 15.73 55.43 7.04
C ASP A 750 15.39 56.18 5.73
N GLY A 751 14.10 56.36 5.40
CA GLY A 751 13.67 57.10 4.20
C GLY A 751 13.67 56.31 2.89
N HIS A 752 14.02 55.02 2.90
CA HIS A 752 13.88 54.10 1.77
C HIS A 752 12.67 53.18 1.99
N ASN A 753 11.50 53.59 1.48
CA ASN A 753 10.27 52.81 1.55
C ASN A 753 10.30 51.66 0.53
N LEU A 754 10.56 50.42 0.97
CA LEU A 754 10.54 49.24 0.10
C LEU A 754 9.12 48.66 -0.09
N LEU A 755 8.18 49.01 0.81
CA LEU A 755 6.80 48.53 0.74
C LEU A 755 6.05 49.18 -0.44
N GLU A 756 6.16 50.49 -0.59
CA GLU A 756 5.46 51.23 -1.66
C GLU A 756 5.75 50.73 -3.08
N PRO A 757 7.01 50.62 -3.55
CA PRO A 757 7.30 50.11 -4.90
C PRO A 757 6.83 48.67 -5.08
N PHE A 758 6.88 47.85 -4.03
CA PHE A 758 6.36 46.49 -4.05
C PHE A 758 4.83 46.45 -4.23
N ILE A 759 4.08 47.24 -3.47
CA ILE A 759 2.62 47.32 -3.57
C ILE A 759 2.18 47.95 -4.91
N GLN A 760 2.86 48.99 -5.38
CA GLN A 760 2.58 49.61 -6.67
C GLN A 760 2.77 48.62 -7.82
N LYS A 761 3.79 47.75 -7.73
CA LYS A 761 4.02 46.69 -8.72
C LYS A 761 2.91 45.63 -8.74
N ILE A 762 2.41 45.22 -7.58
CA ILE A 762 1.24 44.32 -7.51
C ILE A 762 0.02 45.02 -8.13
N SER A 763 -0.18 46.29 -7.79
CA SER A 763 -1.28 47.11 -8.32
C SER A 763 -1.25 47.23 -9.85
N SER A 764 -0.07 47.42 -10.45
CA SER A 764 0.08 47.54 -11.91
C SER A 764 -0.20 46.24 -12.67
N HIS A 765 0.00 45.07 -12.04
CA HIS A 765 -0.25 43.76 -12.66
C HIS A 765 -1.64 43.19 -12.32
N CYS A 766 -2.51 43.92 -11.61
CA CYS A 766 -3.84 43.44 -11.23
C CYS A 766 -4.68 42.98 -12.44
N SER A 767 -4.51 43.59 -13.61
CA SER A 767 -5.20 43.19 -14.84
C SER A 767 -4.79 41.83 -15.39
N GLU A 768 -3.63 41.30 -14.98
CA GLU A 768 -3.11 39.99 -15.43
C GLU A 768 -3.64 38.82 -14.58
N PHE A 769 -4.21 39.09 -13.41
CA PHE A 769 -4.62 38.05 -12.46
C PHE A 769 -5.84 37.29 -12.96
N SER A 770 -5.75 35.95 -13.04
CA SER A 770 -6.86 35.11 -13.50
C SER A 770 -7.99 35.03 -12.47
N ALA A 771 -9.20 34.62 -12.88
CA ALA A 771 -10.30 34.38 -11.95
C ALA A 771 -9.95 33.33 -10.87
N ALA A 772 -9.14 32.32 -11.22
CA ALA A 772 -8.67 31.31 -10.28
C ALA A 772 -7.74 31.92 -9.23
N ASP A 773 -6.72 32.67 -9.65
CA ASP A 773 -5.72 33.30 -8.77
C ASP A 773 -6.35 34.38 -7.88
N MET A 774 -7.33 35.12 -8.41
CA MET A 774 -8.08 36.11 -7.65
C MET A 774 -8.83 35.46 -6.49
N ARG A 775 -9.52 34.34 -6.74
CA ARG A 775 -10.27 33.61 -5.72
C ARG A 775 -9.37 32.91 -4.71
N SER A 776 -8.31 32.25 -5.17
CA SER A 776 -7.48 31.39 -4.33
C SER A 776 -6.39 32.16 -3.57
N PHE A 777 -5.90 33.29 -4.11
CA PHE A 777 -4.72 33.97 -3.56
C PHE A 777 -4.92 35.47 -3.33
N TRP A 778 -5.26 36.27 -4.36
CA TRP A 778 -5.16 37.74 -4.26
C TRP A 778 -6.20 38.39 -3.34
N VAL A 779 -7.45 37.89 -3.33
CA VAL A 779 -8.49 38.36 -2.39
C VAL A 779 -8.13 37.99 -0.94
N PRO A 780 -7.75 36.73 -0.63
CA PRO A 780 -7.21 36.40 0.69
C PRO A 780 -5.96 37.20 1.08
N PHE A 781 -5.03 37.45 0.13
CA PHE A 781 -3.80 38.21 0.36
C PHE A 781 -4.10 39.65 0.76
N PHE A 782 -5.01 40.32 0.06
CA PHE A 782 -5.42 41.68 0.40
C PHE A 782 -5.99 41.77 1.82
N SER A 783 -6.82 40.79 2.19
CA SER A 783 -7.44 40.73 3.51
C SER A 783 -6.42 40.49 4.62
N GLU A 784 -5.51 39.53 4.42
CA GLU A 784 -4.40 39.24 5.35
C GLU A 784 -3.42 40.42 5.47
N LEU A 785 -3.09 41.08 4.35
CA LEU A 785 -2.21 42.25 4.32
C LEU A 785 -2.84 43.43 5.07
N THR A 786 -4.12 43.70 4.83
CA THR A 786 -4.87 44.78 5.52
C THR A 786 -4.80 44.59 7.03
N ARG A 787 -5.13 43.38 7.49
CA ARG A 787 -5.08 43.02 8.91
C ARG A 787 -3.67 43.13 9.49
N ALA A 788 -2.66 42.62 8.77
CA ALA A 788 -1.28 42.61 9.23
C ALA A 788 -0.64 44.00 9.28
N LEU A 789 -0.96 44.89 8.33
CA LEU A 789 -0.53 46.28 8.34
C LEU A 789 -1.25 47.09 9.43
N ALA A 790 -2.56 46.89 9.59
CA ALA A 790 -3.32 47.52 10.67
C ALA A 790 -2.75 47.17 12.04
N SER A 791 -2.37 45.90 12.26
CA SER A 791 -1.76 45.45 13.52
C SER A 791 -0.39 46.09 13.82
N ARG A 792 0.25 46.70 12.82
CA ARG A 792 1.51 47.45 12.93
C ARG A 792 1.31 48.96 12.94
N SER A 793 0.06 49.42 13.10
CA SER A 793 -0.30 50.84 13.09
C SER A 793 0.05 51.56 11.76
N PHE A 794 0.09 50.84 10.65
CA PHE A 794 0.33 51.43 9.33
C PHE A 794 -0.89 52.26 8.87
N PRO A 795 -0.70 53.48 8.32
CA PRO A 795 -1.79 54.31 7.79
C PRO A 795 -2.38 53.72 6.50
N LEU A 796 -3.51 53.01 6.61
CA LEU A 796 -4.22 52.37 5.49
C LEU A 796 -4.83 53.36 4.48
N ASN A 797 -4.91 54.64 4.83
CA ASN A 797 -5.37 55.72 3.96
C ASN A 797 -4.28 56.28 3.02
N THR A 798 -3.14 55.61 2.92
CA THR A 798 -2.06 55.98 2.00
C THR A 798 -2.46 55.76 0.53
N ALA A 799 -2.07 56.70 -0.34
CA ALA A 799 -2.53 56.74 -1.73
C ALA A 799 -2.22 55.45 -2.52
N PHE A 800 -1.02 54.89 -2.40
CA PHE A 800 -0.63 53.67 -3.10
C PHE A 800 -1.42 52.43 -2.61
N TYR A 801 -1.81 52.40 -1.33
CA TYR A 801 -2.59 51.30 -0.76
C TYR A 801 -4.07 51.38 -1.15
N GLN A 802 -4.64 52.59 -1.15
CA GLN A 802 -5.98 52.84 -1.67
C GLN A 802 -6.08 52.49 -3.17
N GLN A 803 -5.02 52.78 -3.94
CA GLN A 803 -4.94 52.40 -5.35
C GLN A 803 -4.94 50.88 -5.55
N LEU A 804 -4.18 50.14 -4.74
CA LEU A 804 -4.22 48.67 -4.75
C LEU A 804 -5.63 48.14 -4.48
N ALA A 805 -6.29 48.65 -3.43
CA ALA A 805 -7.64 48.22 -3.06
C ALA A 805 -8.65 48.43 -4.19
N ARG A 806 -8.65 49.62 -4.81
CA ARG A 806 -9.53 49.94 -5.95
C ARG A 806 -9.30 48.98 -7.12
N ARG A 807 -8.04 48.75 -7.51
CA ARG A 807 -7.68 47.88 -8.65
C ARG A 807 -8.04 46.42 -8.39
N LEU A 808 -7.82 45.90 -7.19
CA LEU A 808 -8.17 44.53 -6.82
C LEU A 808 -9.68 44.32 -6.76
N ILE A 809 -10.44 45.26 -6.20
CA ILE A 809 -11.91 45.18 -6.15
C ILE A 809 -12.49 45.22 -7.57
N GLN A 810 -11.99 46.12 -8.42
CA GLN A 810 -12.41 46.16 -9.82
C GLN A 810 -12.13 44.84 -10.55
N ARG A 811 -10.92 44.27 -10.38
CA ARG A 811 -10.57 42.97 -10.98
C ARG A 811 -11.44 41.83 -10.44
N MET A 812 -11.78 41.87 -9.15
CA MET A 812 -12.66 40.89 -8.50
C MET A 812 -14.06 40.95 -9.09
N ASP A 813 -14.61 42.16 -9.27
CA ASP A 813 -15.92 42.36 -9.90
C ASP A 813 -15.94 41.80 -11.33
N ASP A 814 -14.92 42.12 -12.12
CA ASP A 814 -14.81 41.67 -13.52
C ASP A 814 -14.67 40.14 -13.65
N GLN A 815 -13.86 39.51 -12.80
CA GLN A 815 -13.49 38.09 -12.95
C GLN A 815 -14.35 37.12 -12.13
N LEU A 816 -14.83 37.52 -10.94
CA LEU A 816 -15.55 36.62 -10.04
C LEU A 816 -17.07 36.84 -10.06
N VAL A 817 -17.52 38.09 -10.19
CA VAL A 817 -18.94 38.44 -10.14
C VAL A 817 -19.54 38.45 -11.55
N GLY A 818 -18.89 39.16 -12.47
CA GLY A 818 -19.33 39.33 -13.86
C GLY A 818 -20.60 40.19 -13.99
N PRO A 819 -21.02 40.48 -15.23
CA PRO A 819 -22.17 41.35 -15.48
C PRO A 819 -23.46 40.74 -14.95
N CYS A 820 -24.32 41.58 -14.37
CA CYS A 820 -25.62 41.15 -13.86
C CYS A 820 -26.58 40.86 -15.03
N PRO A 821 -27.26 39.69 -15.05
CA PRO A 821 -28.19 39.34 -16.12
C PRO A 821 -29.33 40.37 -16.23
N GLN A 822 -29.53 40.92 -17.43
CA GLN A 822 -30.64 41.85 -17.72
C GLN A 822 -31.79 41.09 -18.42
N PRO A 823 -33.06 41.45 -18.16
CA PRO A 823 -34.17 40.97 -18.98
C PRO A 823 -34.07 41.59 -20.37
N THR A 824 -33.91 40.77 -21.41
CA THR A 824 -33.99 41.25 -22.79
C THR A 824 -35.44 41.63 -23.12
N PRO A 825 -35.71 42.85 -23.60
CA PRO A 825 -37.06 43.21 -24.03
C PRO A 825 -37.37 42.45 -25.32
N SER A 826 -38.27 41.48 -25.24
CA SER A 826 -38.88 40.88 -26.43
C SER A 826 -39.87 41.89 -27.00
N SER A 827 -39.70 42.21 -28.28
CA SER A 827 -40.54 43.13 -29.04
C SER A 827 -42.02 42.71 -28.99
N GLY A 828 -42.86 43.48 -28.28
CA GLY A 828 -44.30 43.27 -28.28
C GLY A 828 -45.07 43.90 -27.13
N GLY A 829 -45.25 45.24 -27.15
CA GLY A 829 -46.33 45.96 -26.44
C GLY A 829 -46.16 46.21 -24.93
N PRO A 830 -46.70 47.33 -24.39
CA PRO A 830 -46.56 47.68 -22.99
C PRO A 830 -47.58 46.88 -22.16
N GLN A 831 -47.14 45.79 -21.54
CA GLN A 831 -47.81 45.27 -20.34
C GLN A 831 -46.95 45.56 -19.12
N GLN A 832 -47.41 46.56 -18.38
CA GLN A 832 -47.05 46.79 -16.99
C GLN A 832 -47.44 45.53 -16.20
N VAL A 833 -46.50 44.60 -16.03
CA VAL A 833 -46.67 43.51 -15.07
C VAL A 833 -46.14 44.03 -13.74
N SER A 834 -47.07 44.50 -12.90
CA SER A 834 -46.83 44.70 -11.48
C SER A 834 -46.59 43.32 -10.82
N CYS A 835 -45.33 42.91 -10.67
CA CYS A 835 -45.01 41.73 -9.87
C CYS A 835 -44.82 42.13 -8.40
N SER A 836 -45.90 42.01 -7.63
CA SER A 836 -45.79 41.80 -6.18
C SER A 836 -45.01 40.49 -5.93
N PRO A 837 -44.16 40.40 -4.88
CA PRO A 837 -43.28 39.26 -4.65
C PRO A 837 -44.05 38.11 -3.98
N SER A 838 -44.99 37.47 -4.70
CA SER A 838 -45.38 36.12 -4.31
C SER A 838 -44.29 35.18 -4.82
N VAL A 839 -43.42 34.71 -3.92
CA VAL A 839 -42.34 33.76 -4.20
C VAL A 839 -42.93 32.54 -4.90
N ALA A 840 -42.83 32.48 -6.22
CA ALA A 840 -43.22 31.30 -6.99
C ALA A 840 -42.35 30.14 -6.51
N ARG A 841 -42.98 29.07 -6.02
CA ARG A 841 -42.24 27.92 -5.50
C ARG A 841 -41.39 27.31 -6.62
N THR A 842 -40.08 27.28 -6.43
CA THR A 842 -39.11 26.71 -7.38
C THR A 842 -38.93 25.20 -7.21
N GLN A 843 -39.70 24.58 -6.30
CA GLN A 843 -39.61 23.16 -5.95
C GLN A 843 -41.00 22.57 -5.69
N VAL A 844 -41.18 21.30 -6.04
CA VAL A 844 -42.34 20.48 -5.65
C VAL A 844 -42.12 19.87 -4.27
N SER A 845 -43.20 19.68 -3.51
CA SER A 845 -43.15 19.22 -2.11
C SER A 845 -43.22 17.69 -1.93
N CYS A 846 -43.29 16.91 -3.00
CA CYS A 846 -43.33 15.44 -2.90
C CYS A 846 -41.92 14.86 -2.78
N SER A 847 -41.80 13.83 -1.93
CA SER A 847 -40.54 13.16 -1.59
C SER A 847 -40.21 11.93 -2.44
N CYS A 848 -41.02 11.58 -3.45
CA CYS A 848 -40.72 10.43 -4.32
C CYS A 848 -39.48 10.70 -5.20
N ASP A 849 -38.80 9.64 -5.64
CA ASP A 849 -37.58 9.75 -6.45
C ASP A 849 -37.75 10.58 -7.74
N ASP A 850 -38.93 10.49 -8.37
CA ASP A 850 -39.26 11.25 -9.58
C ASP A 850 -39.33 12.76 -9.29
N CYS A 851 -39.95 13.14 -8.17
CA CYS A 851 -40.06 14.54 -7.74
C CYS A 851 -38.71 15.10 -7.24
N VAL A 852 -37.87 14.26 -6.63
CA VAL A 852 -36.48 14.63 -6.28
C VAL A 852 -35.68 14.93 -7.55
N ASN A 853 -35.81 14.08 -8.59
CA ASN A 853 -35.16 14.30 -9.89
C ASN A 853 -35.69 15.55 -10.61
N LEU A 854 -37.00 15.83 -10.51
CA LEU A 854 -37.60 17.06 -11.01
C LEU A 854 -37.06 18.29 -10.28
N ASN A 855 -37.00 18.26 -8.94
CA ASN A 855 -36.45 19.36 -8.14
C ASN A 855 -34.98 19.65 -8.48
N ARG A 856 -34.16 18.60 -8.69
CA ARG A 856 -32.79 18.77 -9.16
C ARG A 856 -32.72 19.49 -10.51
N PHE A 857 -33.59 19.13 -11.45
CA PHE A 857 -33.69 19.84 -12.73
C PHE A 857 -34.14 21.30 -12.53
N LEU A 858 -35.16 21.56 -11.72
CA LEU A 858 -35.68 22.91 -11.49
C LEU A 858 -34.62 23.85 -10.91
N GLN A 859 -33.78 23.35 -10.00
CA GLN A 859 -32.64 24.06 -9.40
C GLN A 859 -31.43 24.23 -10.34
N ASP A 860 -31.30 23.41 -11.39
CA ASP A 860 -30.18 23.47 -12.32
C ASP A 860 -30.33 24.63 -13.32
N GLY A 861 -29.65 25.75 -13.06
CA GLY A 861 -29.68 26.94 -13.93
C GLY A 861 -29.09 26.74 -15.33
N SER A 862 -28.35 25.66 -15.58
CA SER A 862 -27.75 25.36 -16.89
C SER A 862 -28.71 24.64 -17.84
N LYS A 863 -29.80 24.05 -17.30
CA LYS A 863 -30.75 23.25 -18.07
C LYS A 863 -32.10 23.96 -18.19
N THR A 864 -32.54 24.13 -19.42
CA THR A 864 -33.85 24.71 -19.75
C THR A 864 -34.91 23.64 -20.02
N VAL A 865 -34.50 22.42 -20.38
CA VAL A 865 -35.40 21.31 -20.74
C VAL A 865 -34.92 20.01 -20.08
N ALA A 866 -35.85 19.23 -19.50
CA ALA A 866 -35.65 17.88 -19.01
C ALA A 866 -36.55 16.88 -19.74
N ARG A 867 -36.07 15.65 -19.91
CA ARG A 867 -36.79 14.56 -20.58
C ARG A 867 -36.80 13.32 -19.69
N TYR A 868 -37.99 12.79 -19.41
CA TYR A 868 -38.19 11.66 -18.51
C TYR A 868 -38.92 10.51 -19.22
N LYS A 869 -38.27 9.37 -19.43
CA LYS A 869 -38.90 8.16 -20.01
C LYS A 869 -39.62 7.36 -18.93
N PHE A 870 -40.94 7.46 -18.86
CA PHE A 870 -41.73 6.89 -17.78
C PHE A 870 -43.03 6.24 -18.26
N VAL A 871 -43.43 5.18 -17.56
CA VAL A 871 -44.78 4.59 -17.71
C VAL A 871 -45.87 5.59 -17.31
N LYS A 872 -47.10 5.37 -17.79
CA LYS A 872 -48.21 6.35 -17.71
C LYS A 872 -48.44 6.91 -16.30
N ALA A 873 -48.46 6.06 -15.27
CA ALA A 873 -48.74 6.47 -13.89
C ALA A 873 -47.69 7.48 -13.35
N ARG A 874 -46.40 7.24 -13.61
CA ARG A 874 -45.30 8.11 -13.17
C ARG A 874 -45.28 9.45 -13.93
N ARG A 875 -45.62 9.46 -15.23
CA ARG A 875 -45.78 10.71 -15.99
C ARG A 875 -46.93 11.55 -15.46
N GLN A 876 -48.11 10.94 -15.27
CA GLN A 876 -49.28 11.62 -14.74
C GLN A 876 -49.02 12.20 -13.34
N HIS A 877 -48.25 11.50 -12.51
CA HIS A 877 -47.80 12.03 -11.21
C HIS A 877 -47.01 13.34 -11.36
N LEU A 878 -45.98 13.37 -12.22
CA LEU A 878 -45.16 14.56 -12.45
C LEU A 878 -45.95 15.71 -13.09
N GLU A 879 -46.79 15.42 -14.08
CA GLU A 879 -47.68 16.42 -14.71
C GLU A 879 -48.61 17.06 -13.65
N THR A 880 -49.23 16.22 -12.80
CA THR A 880 -50.14 16.67 -11.74
C THR A 880 -49.44 17.55 -10.72
N ILE A 881 -48.24 17.16 -10.28
CA ILE A 881 -47.56 17.90 -9.21
C ILE A 881 -46.94 19.22 -9.69
N ILE A 882 -46.47 19.29 -10.93
CA ILE A 882 -46.00 20.54 -11.56
C ILE A 882 -47.14 21.56 -11.59
N ASN A 883 -48.32 21.12 -12.05
CA ASN A 883 -49.52 21.97 -12.11
C ASN A 883 -50.01 22.36 -10.71
N ARG A 884 -50.11 21.40 -9.79
CA ARG A 884 -50.58 21.66 -8.41
C ARG A 884 -49.67 22.60 -7.64
N SER A 885 -48.37 22.55 -7.90
CA SER A 885 -47.37 23.38 -7.23
C SER A 885 -47.17 24.74 -7.90
N ASN A 886 -47.92 25.02 -8.99
CA ASN A 886 -47.84 26.24 -9.79
C ASN A 886 -46.40 26.59 -10.23
N ILE A 887 -45.63 25.57 -10.60
CA ILE A 887 -44.25 25.77 -11.05
C ILE A 887 -44.28 26.32 -12.47
N PRO A 888 -43.55 27.39 -12.78
CA PRO A 888 -43.58 28.04 -14.09
C PRO A 888 -42.77 27.23 -15.12
N CYS A 889 -43.27 26.04 -15.45
CA CYS A 889 -42.75 25.10 -16.44
C CYS A 889 -43.89 24.59 -17.33
N THR A 890 -43.62 24.39 -18.61
CA THR A 890 -44.52 23.70 -19.54
C THR A 890 -44.13 22.24 -19.63
N HIS A 891 -45.09 21.33 -19.80
CA HIS A 891 -44.82 19.91 -19.99
C HIS A 891 -45.58 19.33 -21.19
N ILE A 892 -44.93 18.47 -21.96
CA ILE A 892 -45.53 17.75 -23.09
C ILE A 892 -45.12 16.28 -23.06
N THR A 893 -46.04 15.37 -23.36
CA THR A 893 -45.70 13.95 -23.58
C THR A 893 -45.40 13.74 -25.07
N GLN A 894 -44.22 13.23 -25.39
CA GLN A 894 -43.82 12.88 -26.76
C GLN A 894 -44.23 11.45 -27.11
N LEU A 895 -44.92 11.31 -28.25
CA LEU A 895 -45.36 10.05 -28.83
C LEU A 895 -44.22 9.43 -29.65
N GLY A 896 -43.29 8.74 -28.98
CA GLY A 896 -42.16 8.06 -29.61
C GLY A 896 -41.45 7.11 -28.64
N GLY A 897 -41.63 5.80 -28.85
CA GLY A 897 -41.08 4.73 -28.01
C GLY A 897 -41.97 4.32 -26.83
N SER A 898 -41.78 3.09 -26.33
CA SER A 898 -42.40 2.59 -25.09
C SER A 898 -41.31 2.27 -24.08
N PRO A 899 -41.31 2.85 -22.86
CA PRO A 899 -42.25 3.85 -22.34
C PRO A 899 -42.11 5.25 -22.97
N LEU A 900 -43.21 6.01 -23.00
CA LEU A 900 -43.28 7.37 -23.54
C LEU A 900 -42.44 8.38 -22.73
N THR A 901 -42.04 9.49 -23.37
CA THR A 901 -41.17 10.52 -22.76
C THR A 901 -41.97 11.77 -22.37
N LEU A 902 -41.89 12.18 -21.10
CA LEU A 902 -42.37 13.48 -20.62
C LEU A 902 -41.25 14.53 -20.77
N VAL A 903 -41.51 15.59 -21.51
CA VAL A 903 -40.58 16.73 -21.68
C VAL A 903 -41.08 17.89 -20.85
N VAL A 904 -40.25 18.39 -19.92
CA VAL A 904 -40.54 19.54 -19.06
C VAL A 904 -39.60 20.68 -19.43
N THR A 905 -40.15 21.85 -19.76
CA THR A 905 -39.40 23.04 -20.19
C THR A 905 -39.63 24.19 -19.21
N LYS A 906 -38.56 24.82 -18.73
CA LYS A 906 -38.64 26.00 -17.85
C LYS A 906 -39.13 27.21 -18.64
N SER A 907 -39.98 28.02 -18.03
CA SER A 907 -40.34 29.34 -18.57
C SER A 907 -39.15 30.30 -18.53
N GLN A 908 -39.20 31.35 -19.38
CA GLN A 908 -38.17 32.38 -19.42
C GLN A 908 -38.04 33.13 -18.09
N SER A 909 -39.13 33.35 -17.35
CA SER A 909 -39.10 33.99 -16.03
C SER A 909 -38.35 33.13 -15.00
N LEU A 910 -38.54 31.80 -15.02
CA LEU A 910 -37.81 30.88 -14.15
C LEU A 910 -36.31 30.80 -14.50
N VAL A 911 -35.97 30.85 -15.79
CA VAL A 911 -34.58 30.87 -16.25
C VAL A 911 -33.89 32.17 -15.80
N ILE A 912 -34.54 33.33 -15.96
CA ILE A 912 -34.01 34.62 -15.50
C ILE A 912 -33.85 34.63 -13.98
N GLN A 913 -34.83 34.15 -13.22
CA GLN A 913 -34.76 34.07 -11.76
C GLN A 913 -33.61 33.18 -11.29
N ASN A 914 -33.48 31.97 -11.83
CA ASN A 914 -32.37 31.07 -11.51
C ASN A 914 -30.99 31.68 -11.86
N THR A 915 -30.90 32.41 -12.97
CA THR A 915 -29.65 33.09 -13.37
C THR A 915 -29.31 34.24 -12.44
N LEU A 916 -30.32 35.01 -12.01
CA LEU A 916 -30.17 36.11 -11.05
C LEU A 916 -29.80 35.58 -9.66
N ASP A 917 -30.42 34.50 -9.20
CA ASP A 917 -30.11 33.85 -7.93
C ASP A 917 -28.68 33.28 -7.93
N ALA A 918 -28.26 32.66 -9.04
CA ALA A 918 -26.88 32.19 -9.21
C ALA A 918 -25.86 33.35 -9.23
N TRP A 919 -26.19 34.47 -9.87
CA TRP A 919 -25.36 35.67 -9.87
C TRP A 919 -25.27 36.30 -8.47
N ASN A 920 -26.40 36.46 -7.76
CA ASN A 920 -26.45 36.93 -6.39
C ASN A 920 -25.61 36.05 -5.45
N LYS A 921 -25.64 34.73 -5.65
CA LYS A 921 -24.82 33.79 -4.87
C LYS A 921 -23.32 34.00 -5.12
N ARG A 922 -22.90 34.21 -6.38
CA ARG A 922 -21.49 34.52 -6.71
C ARG A 922 -21.05 35.86 -6.13
N GLN A 923 -21.87 36.90 -6.28
CA GLN A 923 -21.62 38.23 -5.73
C GLN A 923 -21.44 38.17 -4.22
N ARG A 924 -22.41 37.57 -3.51
CA ARG A 924 -22.36 37.43 -2.06
C ARG A 924 -21.09 36.71 -1.63
N HIS A 925 -20.77 35.58 -2.26
CA HIS A 925 -19.58 34.79 -1.93
C HIS A 925 -18.28 35.58 -2.12
N ALA A 926 -18.12 36.30 -3.23
CA ALA A 926 -16.92 37.10 -3.50
C ALA A 926 -16.71 38.20 -2.44
N TYR A 927 -17.77 38.96 -2.14
CA TYR A 927 -17.69 40.05 -1.16
C TYR A 927 -17.60 39.57 0.28
N THR A 928 -18.22 38.45 0.65
CA THR A 928 -17.99 37.84 1.96
C THR A 928 -16.56 37.35 2.13
N SER A 929 -15.94 36.84 1.05
CA SER A 929 -14.54 36.40 1.08
C SER A 929 -13.55 37.57 1.15
N LEU A 930 -13.89 38.73 0.59
CA LEU A 930 -13.07 39.95 0.68
C LEU A 930 -13.12 40.55 2.10
N LEU A 931 -14.28 40.50 2.75
CA LEU A 931 -14.45 41.01 4.11
C LEU A 931 -13.98 40.02 5.17
N ASP A 932 -13.57 38.82 4.77
CA ASP A 932 -13.00 37.84 5.68
C ASP A 932 -11.72 38.42 6.30
N LYS A 933 -11.75 38.73 7.60
CA LYS A 933 -10.65 39.29 8.40
C LYS A 933 -10.36 40.80 8.21
N ILE A 934 -11.23 41.55 7.56
CA ILE A 934 -11.14 43.03 7.50
C ILE A 934 -12.19 43.65 8.42
N GLU A 935 -11.73 44.43 9.41
CA GLU A 935 -12.62 45.21 10.27
C GLU A 935 -13.28 46.36 9.48
N PRO A 936 -14.56 46.72 9.76
CA PRO A 936 -15.28 47.77 9.06
C PRO A 936 -14.55 49.13 9.05
N GLU A 937 -13.84 49.47 10.12
CA GLU A 937 -13.12 50.74 10.23
C GLU A 937 -11.87 50.79 9.33
N HIS A 938 -11.17 49.66 9.17
CA HIS A 938 -10.07 49.55 8.20
C HIS A 938 -10.60 49.69 6.77
N LEU A 939 -11.75 49.10 6.47
CA LEU A 939 -12.38 49.21 5.15
C LEU A 939 -12.77 50.67 4.82
N LYS A 940 -13.31 51.41 5.80
CA LYS A 940 -13.61 52.84 5.64
C LYS A 940 -12.33 53.66 5.40
N ALA A 941 -11.25 53.38 6.12
CA ALA A 941 -9.97 54.08 5.91
C ALA A 941 -9.39 53.85 4.49
N ILE A 942 -9.63 52.69 3.91
CA ILE A 942 -9.13 52.31 2.57
C ILE A 942 -10.03 52.85 1.45
N LEU A 943 -11.35 52.70 1.55
CA LEU A 943 -12.29 52.96 0.46
C LEU A 943 -13.12 54.24 0.61
N GLY A 944 -13.13 54.83 1.81
CA GLY A 944 -14.08 55.88 2.19
C GLY A 944 -15.44 55.34 2.62
N ASP A 945 -16.25 56.21 3.24
CA ASP A 945 -17.51 55.81 3.89
C ASP A 945 -18.55 55.24 2.89
N GLN A 946 -18.68 55.89 1.73
CA GLN A 946 -19.69 55.52 0.73
C GLN A 946 -19.41 54.14 0.10
N GLU A 947 -18.17 53.89 -0.32
CA GLU A 947 -17.79 52.63 -0.96
C GLU A 947 -17.70 51.49 0.06
N SER A 948 -17.24 51.76 1.29
CA SER A 948 -17.26 50.78 2.38
C SER A 948 -18.68 50.30 2.70
N ALA A 949 -19.65 51.23 2.75
CA ALA A 949 -21.06 50.89 2.94
C ALA A 949 -21.61 50.05 1.79
N ARG A 950 -21.25 50.38 0.54
CA ARG A 950 -21.64 49.59 -0.65
C ARG A 950 -21.12 48.16 -0.57
N VAL A 951 -19.83 47.97 -0.30
CA VAL A 951 -19.19 46.65 -0.17
C VAL A 951 -19.84 45.82 0.94
N CYS A 952 -20.14 46.43 2.10
CA CYS A 952 -20.82 45.75 3.20
C CYS A 952 -22.26 45.32 2.85
N LEU A 953 -23.00 46.13 2.08
CA LEU A 953 -24.35 45.79 1.62
C LEU A 953 -24.34 44.61 0.65
N LEU A 954 -23.35 44.56 -0.25
CA LEU A 954 -23.19 43.47 -1.23
C LEU A 954 -22.85 42.14 -0.55
N ALA A 955 -22.05 42.14 0.52
CA ALA A 955 -21.77 40.94 1.31
C ALA A 955 -23.00 40.40 2.07
N ARG A 956 -23.97 41.26 2.42
CA ARG A 956 -25.21 40.88 3.12
C ARG A 956 -26.30 40.32 2.19
N GLY A 957 -26.13 40.40 0.87
CA GLY A 957 -27.03 39.81 -0.12
C GLY A 957 -28.18 40.70 -0.57
N ASN A 958 -28.07 42.03 -0.40
CA ASN A 958 -29.07 42.97 -0.91
C ASN A 958 -28.83 43.30 -2.39
N VAL A 959 -29.88 43.16 -3.24
CA VAL A 959 -29.83 43.49 -4.66
C VAL A 959 -29.87 45.02 -4.83
N LEU A 960 -28.81 45.60 -5.39
CA LEU A 960 -28.82 47.01 -5.79
C LEU A 960 -29.66 47.16 -7.07
N THR A 961 -30.69 48.00 -7.01
CA THR A 961 -31.47 48.44 -8.18
C THR A 961 -30.58 49.22 -9.15
N SER A 962 -30.93 49.22 -10.44
CA SER A 962 -30.17 49.81 -11.57
C SER A 962 -29.69 51.25 -11.35
N SER A 963 -30.30 52.00 -10.44
CA SER A 963 -29.96 53.37 -10.10
C SER A 963 -28.62 53.55 -9.36
N ASN A 964 -28.01 52.48 -8.81
CA ASN A 964 -26.75 52.55 -8.04
C ASN A 964 -25.50 52.06 -8.80
N ARG A 965 -25.58 51.82 -10.12
CA ARG A 965 -24.47 51.26 -10.91
C ARG A 965 -23.46 52.27 -11.46
N ASN A 966 -23.70 53.57 -11.33
CA ASN A 966 -22.80 54.60 -11.89
C ASN A 966 -21.78 55.16 -10.89
N SER A 967 -21.52 54.51 -9.76
CA SER A 967 -20.44 54.93 -8.82
C SER A 967 -19.16 54.13 -9.05
N LEU A 968 -18.66 54.18 -10.27
CA LEU A 968 -17.23 54.16 -10.58
C LEU A 968 -17.04 55.19 -11.70
N ASP A 969 -17.60 56.38 -11.51
CA ASP A 969 -17.21 57.54 -12.29
C ASP A 969 -15.82 57.95 -11.79
N LEU A 970 -14.82 57.42 -12.49
CA LEU A 970 -13.42 57.77 -12.39
C LEU A 970 -13.23 59.17 -12.99
N THR A 971 -13.35 60.19 -12.15
CA THR A 971 -12.40 61.30 -12.15
C THR A 971 -11.51 61.19 -10.92
#